data_AF-A0AAT9M195-F1
#
_entry.id   AF-A0AAT9M195-F1
#
_cell.length_a   1.000
_cell.length_b   1.000
_cell.length_c   1.000
_cell.angle_alpha   90.00
_cell.angle_beta   90.00
_cell.angle_gamma   90.00
#
_symmetry.space_group_name_H-M   'P 1'
#
loop_
_entity.id
_entity.type
_entity.pdbx_description
1 polymer ?
#
loop_
_entity_poly.entity_id
_entity_poly.type
_entity_poly.pdbx_seq_one_letter_code
_entity_poly.pdbx_strand_id
1 'polypeptide(L)'
;MVAAVVAAATLTAPAAQAAPAAVPSGSAFTPVAPTRVYDTRVAGGHQIQARSGIGVTFPTSLVPADATAVVFNLTGTGSTQATFLAVGSLAGPSPYNTSNLNLAGGETRANLVTSPIGSGGSHGVWVEAGPAAADAIVDLAGYYAPSGSKFTSLAPQRVLDTRDSAPVGPGGAVTLDLSSQVPAGATAAVFNLTGTDVTGSTFVTAYPAGQAKPDASNLNLEAGQTNPNLVTVQLSADRKVTLANAHNSVDLIADLAGYYSPDSTLSFFPLSQIRAVDTRDTNGDPRQPLGAGGTRPLDFSGWLPDGASAAVYNLTATNVTDSTYLTAWPDFASRPSASNLNVQPGQTAANMAITALGTDGKAQLFNHVGQTDAIADLAGYFAAAKQPCASACVYTWGQNQYGQKADGTTDNTVHTPTAAYGLSGVTAATTGPFSPDHGYALRNDGTVWDWGGNGAGELANGRPSGYGDGPVAQYVYPPSYYSTVPGKVFGLHDITQIVAGYALRSDHTVWSWGENYMWSLGNGVQDENYLASTAVQVTGLTDVVAIAGSTGDGYALKNDGTVWAWGQNVQGELGTGVAPDPNKCSENEGVSPKGPNCASATPVQVAGLAHVTKIGNRLAVEADGTVWQWGGVDANYQPMPNARQVPGITGAVAVAGRASSFTDGTAYALMPDGTVRAWGMNSNGELGNGTQCQGGSPCTPVTDPVTVSWLTGVTALAAGNSSGYALKSDGTMWTWGSGHNGALGDGQQFTTSLVPVQIAGLAGVTAIGDGGIAVASS
;
A
#
# COMPACT_ATOMS: atom_id res chain seq x y z
N MET A 1 29.11 60.65 7.40
CA MET A 1 29.76 60.74 6.07
C MET A 1 31.04 59.90 6.12
N VAL A 2 31.41 59.25 5.01
CA VAL A 2 32.46 58.21 4.87
C VAL A 2 31.96 56.83 5.34
N ALA A 3 32.09 55.70 4.63
CA ALA A 3 32.36 55.34 3.24
C ALA A 3 31.91 53.88 3.06
N ALA A 4 31.56 53.49 1.83
CA ALA A 4 31.32 52.10 1.46
C ALA A 4 32.59 51.26 1.63
N VAL A 5 32.44 50.06 2.20
CA VAL A 5 33.42 48.97 2.08
C VAL A 5 32.69 47.76 1.52
N VAL A 6 33.00 47.48 0.27
CA VAL A 6 32.82 46.19 -0.40
C VAL A 6 33.76 45.20 0.29
N ALA A 7 33.24 44.08 0.80
CA ALA A 7 34.05 42.93 1.18
C ALA A 7 33.63 41.73 0.33
N ALA A 8 34.63 41.17 -0.34
CA ALA A 8 34.55 40.26 -1.46
C ALA A 8 33.96 38.89 -1.10
N ALA A 9 33.21 38.35 -2.06
CA ALA A 9 32.82 36.95 -2.09
C ALA A 9 34.04 36.04 -2.10
N THR A 10 34.25 35.30 -1.01
CA THR A 10 35.03 34.07 -1.02
C THR A 10 34.12 32.94 -1.46
N LEU A 11 34.24 32.54 -2.73
CA LEU A 11 33.77 31.26 -3.24
C LEU A 11 34.57 30.15 -2.54
N THR A 12 34.05 29.63 -1.45
CA THR A 12 34.42 28.29 -0.99
C THR A 12 33.82 27.29 -1.96
N ALA A 13 34.68 26.48 -2.59
CA ALA A 13 34.28 25.34 -3.40
C ALA A 13 33.24 24.49 -2.64
N PRO A 14 32.19 24.00 -3.32
CA PRO A 14 31.15 23.23 -2.67
C PRO A 14 31.79 22.02 -1.99
N ALA A 15 31.45 21.79 -0.72
CA ALA A 15 31.59 20.47 -0.13
C ALA A 15 30.94 19.47 -1.10
N ALA A 16 31.64 18.36 -1.36
CA ALA A 16 31.26 17.34 -2.33
C ALA A 16 29.74 17.19 -2.36
N GLN A 17 29.17 17.44 -3.53
CA GLN A 17 27.77 17.25 -3.84
C GLN A 17 27.37 15.89 -3.26
N ALA A 18 26.58 15.89 -2.19
CA ALA A 18 25.85 14.70 -1.80
C ALA A 18 25.18 14.23 -3.09
N ALA A 19 25.40 12.96 -3.43
CA ALA A 19 24.89 12.38 -4.65
C ALA A 19 23.42 12.81 -4.82
N PRO A 20 22.99 13.18 -6.04
CA PRO A 20 21.59 13.50 -6.27
C PRO A 20 20.74 12.39 -5.64
N ALA A 21 19.79 12.78 -4.78
CA ALA A 21 18.91 11.87 -4.08
C ALA A 21 18.45 10.78 -5.04
N ALA A 22 18.68 9.53 -4.65
CA ALA A 22 18.43 8.38 -5.50
C ALA A 22 16.98 8.45 -5.99
N VAL A 23 16.83 8.57 -7.31
CA VAL A 23 15.60 8.23 -8.05
C VAL A 23 15.06 6.92 -7.45
N PRO A 24 13.74 6.73 -7.25
CA PRO A 24 13.20 5.51 -6.64
C PRO A 24 13.55 4.28 -7.44
N SER A 25 14.74 3.70 -7.27
CA SER A 25 15.29 2.82 -8.29
C SER A 25 14.63 1.45 -8.31
N GLY A 26 13.55 1.23 -7.56
CA GLY A 26 13.19 -0.06 -6.97
C GLY A 26 14.41 -0.73 -6.32
N SER A 27 14.24 -1.96 -5.90
CA SER A 27 15.34 -2.74 -5.34
C SER A 27 15.93 -3.66 -6.42
N ALA A 28 17.24 -3.79 -6.41
CA ALA A 28 17.99 -4.71 -7.26
C ALA A 28 18.39 -5.95 -6.46
N PHE A 29 18.55 -7.07 -7.15
CA PHE A 29 18.79 -8.38 -6.53
C PHE A 29 20.28 -8.67 -6.41
N THR A 30 20.68 -9.15 -5.24
CA THR A 30 22.00 -9.74 -5.03
C THR A 30 21.80 -11.21 -4.64
N PRO A 31 22.27 -12.16 -5.46
CA PRO A 31 22.16 -13.56 -5.12
C PRO A 31 23.14 -13.93 -4.02
N VAL A 32 22.74 -14.89 -3.20
CA VAL A 32 23.59 -15.50 -2.17
C VAL A 32 23.69 -16.98 -2.49
N ALA A 33 24.87 -17.58 -2.34
CA ALA A 33 25.00 -19.02 -2.43
C ALA A 33 24.05 -19.67 -1.42
N PRO A 34 23.26 -20.71 -1.79
CA PRO A 34 22.24 -21.27 -0.90
C PRO A 34 22.79 -21.55 0.50
N THR A 35 22.27 -20.83 1.49
CA THR A 35 22.80 -20.82 2.86
C THR A 35 21.67 -21.05 3.85
N ARG A 36 21.77 -22.13 4.65
CA ARG A 36 20.81 -22.38 5.73
C ARG A 36 20.96 -21.33 6.82
N VAL A 37 19.90 -20.56 7.03
CA VAL A 37 19.84 -19.54 8.09
C VAL A 37 19.05 -20.01 9.30
N TYR A 38 18.14 -20.96 9.13
CA TYR A 38 17.33 -21.50 10.22
C TYR A 38 16.84 -22.92 9.94
N ASP A 39 16.72 -23.74 10.98
CA ASP A 39 16.17 -25.11 10.93
C ASP A 39 15.60 -25.49 12.30
N THR A 40 14.27 -25.58 12.41
CA THR A 40 13.57 -25.88 13.68
C THR A 40 13.94 -27.25 14.26
N ARG A 41 14.39 -28.18 13.42
CA ARG A 41 14.77 -29.54 13.85
C ARG A 41 16.03 -29.53 14.72
N VAL A 42 16.86 -28.48 14.59
CA VAL A 42 18.13 -28.32 15.29
C VAL A 42 18.08 -27.12 16.24
N ALA A 43 17.54 -25.99 15.77
CA ALA A 43 17.35 -24.77 16.54
C ALA A 43 16.05 -24.87 17.37
N GLY A 44 16.17 -25.31 18.62
CA GLY A 44 15.05 -25.38 19.58
C GLY A 44 14.44 -26.77 19.77
N GLY A 45 14.72 -27.73 18.88
CA GLY A 45 14.37 -29.15 19.04
C GLY A 45 12.86 -29.46 19.02
N HIS A 46 12.03 -28.51 18.58
CA HIS A 46 10.58 -28.62 18.56
C HIS A 46 10.00 -27.94 17.31
N GLN A 47 8.92 -28.53 16.78
CA GLN A 47 8.15 -27.97 15.68
C GLN A 47 7.56 -26.60 16.06
N ILE A 48 7.34 -25.76 15.04
CA ILE A 48 6.45 -24.61 15.18
C ILE A 48 5.07 -25.16 15.52
N GLN A 49 4.54 -24.78 16.67
CA GLN A 49 3.26 -25.28 17.15
C GLN A 49 2.10 -24.76 16.29
N ALA A 50 0.99 -25.48 16.28
CA ALA A 50 -0.20 -25.06 15.55
C ALA A 50 -0.64 -23.64 15.95
N ARG A 51 -0.92 -22.79 14.95
CA ARG A 51 -1.32 -21.38 15.10
C ARG A 51 -0.33 -20.57 15.93
N SER A 52 0.95 -20.86 15.74
CA SER A 52 2.07 -20.19 16.39
C SER A 52 3.20 -20.01 15.39
N GLY A 53 4.13 -19.12 15.69
CA GLY A 53 5.22 -18.77 14.79
C GLY A 53 6.52 -18.47 15.51
N ILE A 54 7.55 -18.27 14.69
CA ILE A 54 8.91 -18.00 15.12
C ILE A 54 9.49 -16.83 14.32
N GLY A 55 10.36 -16.08 14.97
CA GLY A 55 11.19 -15.08 14.29
C GLY A 55 12.47 -15.69 13.73
N VAL A 56 12.74 -15.44 12.45
CA VAL A 56 13.97 -15.83 11.77
C VAL A 56 14.74 -14.58 11.39
N THR A 57 15.87 -14.34 12.05
CA THR A 57 16.75 -13.19 11.80
C THR A 57 17.83 -13.55 10.78
N PHE A 58 18.09 -12.66 9.82
CA PHE A 58 19.18 -12.81 8.86
C PHE A 58 20.45 -12.09 9.36
N PRO A 59 21.62 -12.75 9.35
CA PRO A 59 22.88 -12.09 9.68
C PRO A 59 23.18 -10.93 8.72
N THR A 60 23.64 -9.80 9.25
CA THR A 60 23.99 -8.61 8.43
C THR A 60 25.19 -8.85 7.51
N SER A 61 25.97 -9.90 7.76
CA SER A 61 27.02 -10.39 6.88
C SER A 61 26.49 -11.09 5.62
N LEU A 62 25.24 -11.54 5.62
CA LEU A 62 24.58 -12.19 4.47
C LEU A 62 23.56 -11.27 3.80
N VAL A 63 22.80 -10.50 4.60
CA VAL A 63 21.76 -9.58 4.13
C VAL A 63 22.05 -8.20 4.72
N PRO A 64 22.41 -7.19 3.91
CA PRO A 64 22.86 -5.89 4.42
C PRO A 64 21.72 -5.09 5.08
N ALA A 65 22.11 -4.05 5.82
CA ALA A 65 21.17 -3.28 6.64
C ALA A 65 20.11 -2.51 5.83
N ASP A 66 20.44 -2.17 4.59
CA ASP A 66 19.60 -1.44 3.64
C ASP A 66 18.79 -2.36 2.71
N ALA A 67 18.84 -3.67 2.92
CA ALA A 67 18.01 -4.60 2.18
C ALA A 67 16.51 -4.41 2.53
N THR A 68 15.68 -4.52 1.50
CA THR A 68 14.25 -4.23 1.51
C THR A 68 13.39 -5.49 1.44
N ALA A 69 13.93 -6.57 0.89
CA ALA A 69 13.29 -7.88 0.83
C ALA A 69 14.33 -9.00 0.76
N VAL A 70 13.92 -10.21 1.12
CA VAL A 70 14.72 -11.44 1.02
C VAL A 70 14.03 -12.46 0.13
N VAL A 71 14.82 -13.29 -0.53
CA VAL A 71 14.38 -14.45 -1.29
C VAL A 71 15.01 -15.68 -0.66
N PHE A 72 14.19 -16.63 -0.25
CA PHE A 72 14.65 -17.86 0.40
C PHE A 72 13.77 -19.03 0.02
N ASN A 73 14.34 -20.23 0.09
CA ASN A 73 13.59 -21.46 -0.02
C ASN A 73 13.08 -21.88 1.36
N LEU A 74 11.77 -22.04 1.49
CA LEU A 74 11.11 -22.51 2.70
C LEU A 74 10.76 -23.99 2.53
N THR A 75 11.38 -24.85 3.34
CA THR A 75 11.04 -26.27 3.39
C THR A 75 10.24 -26.57 4.66
N GLY A 76 9.04 -27.11 4.46
CA GLY A 76 8.18 -27.60 5.52
C GLY A 76 8.26 -29.12 5.63
N THR A 77 8.33 -29.66 6.85
CA THR A 77 8.39 -31.11 7.09
C THR A 77 7.82 -31.49 8.46
N GLY A 78 7.76 -32.79 8.75
CA GLY A 78 7.43 -33.32 10.07
C GLY A 78 5.96 -33.19 10.49
N SER A 79 5.11 -32.52 9.72
CA SER A 79 3.69 -32.40 10.06
C SER A 79 2.97 -33.73 9.90
N THR A 80 2.08 -34.06 10.85
CA THR A 80 1.27 -35.29 10.81
C THR A 80 -0.10 -35.10 10.18
N GLN A 81 -0.52 -33.85 9.99
CA GLN A 81 -1.82 -33.46 9.41
C GLN A 81 -1.60 -32.39 8.35
N ALA A 82 -2.63 -32.11 7.56
CA ALA A 82 -2.55 -31.01 6.61
C ALA A 82 -2.38 -29.67 7.33
N THR A 83 -1.44 -28.85 6.86
CA THR A 83 -1.15 -27.52 7.42
C THR A 83 -0.54 -26.61 6.36
N PHE A 84 -0.14 -25.42 6.76
CA PHE A 84 0.63 -24.52 5.92
C PHE A 84 1.69 -23.79 6.76
N LEU A 85 2.71 -23.28 6.07
CA LEU A 85 3.61 -22.27 6.59
C LEU A 85 3.33 -20.93 5.89
N ALA A 86 3.19 -19.88 6.68
CA ALA A 86 2.99 -18.51 6.21
C ALA A 86 4.14 -17.62 6.70
N VAL A 87 4.53 -16.67 5.86
CA VAL A 87 5.70 -15.81 6.07
C VAL A 87 5.26 -14.35 6.10
N GLY A 88 5.67 -13.63 7.14
CA GLY A 88 5.53 -12.18 7.25
C GLY A 88 6.88 -11.52 7.52
N SER A 89 6.92 -10.19 7.53
CA SER A 89 8.07 -9.47 8.09
C SER A 89 8.17 -9.73 9.59
N LEU A 90 9.39 -9.84 10.16
CA LEU A 90 9.58 -10.14 11.59
C LEU A 90 8.91 -9.14 12.53
N ALA A 91 8.81 -7.89 12.12
CA ALA A 91 8.11 -6.89 12.90
C ALA A 91 6.67 -6.68 12.48
N GLY A 92 6.21 -7.30 11.38
CA GLY A 92 4.82 -7.27 10.93
C GLY A 92 3.91 -8.21 11.74
N PRO A 93 2.58 -8.02 11.65
CA PRO A 93 1.66 -8.95 12.28
C PRO A 93 1.67 -10.30 11.57
N SER A 94 1.05 -11.28 12.22
CA SER A 94 0.95 -12.63 11.70
C SER A 94 0.23 -12.69 10.34
N PRO A 95 0.75 -13.47 9.37
CA PRO A 95 0.20 -13.64 8.02
C PRO A 95 -1.05 -14.56 7.94
N TYR A 96 -1.97 -14.51 8.92
CA TYR A 96 -3.08 -15.49 9.06
C TYR A 96 -4.00 -15.67 7.83
N ASN A 97 -4.04 -14.72 6.90
CA ASN A 97 -4.89 -14.78 5.71
C ASN A 97 -4.17 -15.32 4.46
N THR A 98 -2.86 -15.59 4.50
CA THR A 98 -2.09 -16.16 3.38
C THR A 98 -1.43 -17.48 3.77
N SER A 99 -0.96 -18.21 2.76
CA SER A 99 -0.09 -19.38 2.96
C SER A 99 0.99 -19.34 1.90
N ASN A 100 2.26 -19.43 2.32
CA ASN A 100 3.39 -19.51 1.39
C ASN A 100 3.67 -20.96 0.99
N LEU A 101 3.52 -21.92 1.89
CA LEU A 101 3.74 -23.33 1.62
C LEU A 101 2.61 -24.14 2.23
N ASN A 102 1.98 -25.04 1.48
CA ASN A 102 0.96 -25.95 1.99
C ASN A 102 1.51 -27.38 2.02
N LEU A 103 1.17 -28.12 3.07
CA LEU A 103 1.65 -29.47 3.34
C LEU A 103 0.46 -30.39 3.58
N ALA A 104 0.45 -31.56 2.94
CA ALA A 104 -0.30 -32.71 3.42
C ALA A 104 0.38 -33.35 4.64
N GLY A 105 -0.37 -34.14 5.41
CA GLY A 105 0.21 -34.89 6.53
C GLY A 105 1.29 -35.87 6.04
N GLY A 106 2.48 -35.80 6.64
CA GLY A 106 3.66 -36.59 6.27
C GLY A 106 4.44 -36.06 5.07
N GLU A 107 4.01 -34.97 4.43
CA GLU A 107 4.69 -34.39 3.28
C GLU A 107 5.93 -33.59 3.70
N THR A 108 6.99 -33.67 2.89
CA THR A 108 8.09 -32.70 2.91
C THR A 108 8.08 -31.95 1.59
N ARG A 109 7.95 -30.63 1.65
CA ARG A 109 7.82 -29.79 0.46
C ARG A 109 8.61 -28.50 0.61
N ALA A 110 9.17 -28.03 -0.49
CA ALA A 110 9.81 -26.73 -0.60
C ALA A 110 8.96 -25.76 -1.44
N ASN A 111 8.99 -24.48 -1.09
CA ASN A 111 8.55 -23.39 -1.95
C ASN A 111 9.48 -22.19 -1.82
N LEU A 112 9.76 -21.49 -2.91
CA LEU A 112 10.43 -20.20 -2.86
C LEU A 112 9.51 -19.14 -2.26
N VAL A 113 10.09 -18.30 -1.41
CA VAL A 113 9.38 -17.20 -0.78
C VAL A 113 10.17 -15.92 -1.01
N THR A 114 9.48 -14.88 -1.47
CA THR A 114 9.96 -13.51 -1.44
C THR A 114 9.17 -12.77 -0.38
N SER A 115 9.85 -12.13 0.57
CA SER A 115 9.22 -11.39 1.66
C SER A 115 9.92 -10.07 1.90
N PRO A 116 9.20 -8.97 2.15
CA PRO A 116 9.81 -7.74 2.66
C PRO A 116 10.50 -8.02 4.00
N ILE A 117 11.63 -7.34 4.21
CA ILE A 117 12.30 -7.25 5.52
C ILE A 117 12.19 -5.80 5.98
N GLY A 118 11.87 -5.62 7.26
CA GLY A 118 11.57 -4.28 7.75
C GLY A 118 12.80 -3.38 7.86
N SER A 119 12.65 -2.07 7.62
CA SER A 119 13.67 -1.07 7.92
C SER A 119 13.79 -0.77 9.43
N GLY A 120 15.00 -0.68 9.99
CA GLY A 120 15.18 -0.14 11.35
C GLY A 120 14.99 -1.14 12.51
N GLY A 121 15.84 -2.17 12.57
CA GLY A 121 16.02 -3.01 13.75
C GLY A 121 15.44 -4.43 13.69
N SER A 122 14.58 -4.73 12.70
CA SER A 122 13.94 -6.04 12.54
C SER A 122 14.39 -6.74 11.25
N HIS A 123 15.67 -7.14 11.22
CA HIS A 123 16.33 -7.86 10.12
C HIS A 123 15.89 -9.33 10.03
N GLY A 124 14.62 -9.59 9.72
CA GLY A 124 14.10 -10.94 9.72
C GLY A 124 12.73 -11.11 9.10
N VAL A 125 12.27 -12.36 9.09
CA VAL A 125 10.91 -12.78 8.77
C VAL A 125 10.26 -13.50 9.95
N TRP A 126 8.95 -13.44 10.04
CA TRP A 126 8.14 -14.29 10.89
C TRP A 126 7.68 -15.50 10.08
N VAL A 127 7.82 -16.71 10.61
CA VAL A 127 7.33 -17.95 9.99
C VAL A 127 6.32 -18.59 10.92
N GLU A 128 5.13 -18.85 10.41
CA GLU A 128 4.00 -19.33 11.20
C GLU A 128 3.43 -20.64 10.65
N ALA A 129 3.07 -21.55 11.54
CA ALA A 129 2.36 -22.77 11.21
C ALA A 129 0.84 -22.61 11.36
N GLY A 130 0.10 -23.14 10.40
CA GLY A 130 -1.37 -23.17 10.40
C GLY A 130 -1.98 -24.13 11.43
N PRO A 131 -3.02 -24.89 11.09
CA PRO A 131 -3.79 -25.67 12.08
C PRO A 131 -3.04 -26.87 12.68
N ALA A 132 -1.91 -27.30 12.10
CA ALA A 132 -1.07 -28.35 12.66
C ALA A 132 0.40 -27.91 12.72
N ALA A 133 1.12 -28.46 13.68
CA ALA A 133 2.54 -28.19 13.86
C ALA A 133 3.37 -28.68 12.66
N ALA A 134 4.45 -27.96 12.35
CA ALA A 134 5.39 -28.31 11.30
C ALA A 134 6.80 -27.81 11.63
N ASP A 135 7.80 -28.49 11.09
CA ASP A 135 9.16 -28.00 11.04
C ASP A 135 9.34 -27.06 9.84
N ALA A 136 10.20 -26.05 10.02
CA ALA A 136 10.55 -25.09 8.98
C ALA A 136 12.08 -25.00 8.84
N ILE A 137 12.54 -25.10 7.60
CA ILE A 137 13.94 -24.90 7.21
C ILE A 137 13.97 -23.71 6.25
N VAL A 138 14.85 -22.76 6.51
CA VAL A 138 14.98 -21.52 5.76
C VAL A 138 16.37 -21.48 5.14
N ASP A 139 16.44 -21.61 3.82
CA ASP A 139 17.67 -21.53 3.05
C ASP A 139 17.67 -20.25 2.20
N LEU A 140 18.52 -19.28 2.52
CA LEU A 140 18.62 -17.99 1.83
C LEU A 140 19.15 -18.17 0.39
N ALA A 141 18.48 -17.56 -0.58
CA ALA A 141 18.87 -17.55 -1.99
C ALA A 141 19.35 -16.16 -2.49
N GLY A 142 18.96 -15.09 -1.80
CA GLY A 142 19.41 -13.73 -2.09
C GLY A 142 18.57 -12.66 -1.40
N TYR A 143 18.86 -11.40 -1.72
CA TYR A 143 18.14 -10.26 -1.15
C TYR A 143 18.00 -9.14 -2.18
N TYR A 144 17.07 -8.24 -1.91
CA TYR A 144 16.83 -7.02 -2.67
C TYR A 144 17.28 -5.80 -1.88
N ALA A 145 18.11 -4.94 -2.47
CA ALA A 145 18.63 -3.71 -1.87
C ALA A 145 18.73 -2.60 -2.94
N PRO A 146 19.06 -1.34 -2.58
CA PRO A 146 19.25 -0.27 -3.56
C PRO A 146 20.32 -0.56 -4.64
N SER A 147 21.24 -1.49 -4.36
CA SER A 147 22.27 -1.95 -5.30
C SER A 147 22.14 -3.44 -5.60
N GLY A 148 22.58 -3.85 -6.79
CA GLY A 148 22.48 -5.24 -7.25
C GLY A 148 22.23 -5.33 -8.76
N SER A 149 21.82 -6.52 -9.22
CA SER A 149 21.39 -6.76 -10.60
C SER A 149 19.87 -6.61 -10.74
N LYS A 150 19.43 -6.01 -11.84
CA LYS A 150 18.01 -5.85 -12.16
C LYS A 150 17.48 -7.09 -12.88
N PHE A 151 16.16 -7.19 -13.05
CA PHE A 151 15.50 -8.35 -13.61
C PHE A 151 15.12 -8.18 -15.08
N THR A 152 15.21 -9.27 -15.83
CA THR A 152 14.57 -9.44 -17.14
C THR A 152 13.58 -10.61 -17.04
N SER A 153 12.30 -10.32 -17.27
CA SER A 153 11.25 -11.34 -17.33
C SER A 153 11.20 -11.96 -18.72
N LEU A 154 10.96 -13.27 -18.78
CA LEU A 154 10.81 -14.03 -20.02
C LEU A 154 9.47 -14.76 -20.03
N ALA A 155 8.94 -15.04 -21.22
CA ALA A 155 7.97 -16.13 -21.35
C ALA A 155 8.67 -17.45 -21.01
N PRO A 156 8.08 -18.35 -20.20
CA PRO A 156 8.76 -19.57 -19.76
C PRO A 156 9.34 -20.41 -20.90
N GLN A 157 10.61 -20.80 -20.80
CA GLN A 157 11.32 -21.61 -21.81
C GLN A 157 11.91 -22.89 -21.22
N ARG A 158 11.62 -24.04 -21.82
CA ARG A 158 12.24 -25.33 -21.46
C ARG A 158 13.73 -25.29 -21.78
N VAL A 159 14.57 -25.40 -20.75
CA VAL A 159 16.04 -25.37 -20.87
C VAL A 159 16.71 -26.67 -20.42
N LEU A 160 15.97 -27.55 -19.74
CA LEU A 160 16.39 -28.90 -19.39
C LEU A 160 15.18 -29.82 -19.34
N ASP A 161 15.34 -31.03 -19.86
CA ASP A 161 14.40 -32.13 -19.69
C ASP A 161 15.18 -33.45 -19.68
N THR A 162 15.36 -34.06 -18.50
CA THR A 162 16.17 -35.30 -18.42
C THR A 162 15.43 -36.54 -18.92
N ARG A 163 14.11 -36.46 -19.12
CA ARG A 163 13.31 -37.54 -19.71
C ARG A 163 13.73 -37.84 -21.14
N ASP A 164 14.26 -36.83 -21.84
CA ASP A 164 14.81 -36.94 -23.18
C ASP A 164 16.26 -37.45 -23.19
N SER A 165 16.86 -37.66 -22.02
CA SER A 165 18.23 -38.15 -21.86
C SER A 165 18.30 -39.30 -20.85
N ALA A 166 18.68 -39.03 -19.60
CA ALA A 166 18.70 -40.03 -18.54
C ALA A 166 18.31 -39.43 -17.19
N PRO A 167 17.53 -40.15 -16.35
CA PRO A 167 17.22 -39.73 -15.00
C PRO A 167 18.47 -39.48 -14.16
N VAL A 168 18.40 -38.52 -13.24
CA VAL A 168 19.48 -38.22 -12.31
C VAL A 168 19.43 -39.22 -11.15
N GLY A 169 20.35 -40.18 -11.15
CA GLY A 169 20.46 -41.20 -10.12
C GLY A 169 20.89 -40.67 -8.73
N PRO A 170 21.00 -41.56 -7.72
CA PRO A 170 21.29 -41.17 -6.34
C PRO A 170 22.70 -40.58 -6.22
N GLY A 171 22.81 -39.40 -5.61
CA GLY A 171 24.06 -38.63 -5.54
C GLY A 171 24.56 -38.09 -6.88
N GLY A 172 23.81 -38.30 -7.97
CA GLY A 172 24.10 -37.79 -9.31
C GLY A 172 23.81 -36.30 -9.44
N ALA A 173 24.34 -35.70 -10.49
CA ALA A 173 24.06 -34.30 -10.82
C ALA A 173 24.02 -34.08 -12.33
N VAL A 174 23.25 -33.09 -12.76
CA VAL A 174 23.23 -32.58 -14.13
C VAL A 174 23.61 -31.10 -14.11
N THR A 175 24.33 -30.65 -15.15
CA THR A 175 24.67 -29.23 -15.32
C THR A 175 23.70 -28.60 -16.30
N LEU A 176 22.97 -27.59 -15.84
CA LEU A 176 22.15 -26.71 -16.66
C LEU A 176 23.05 -25.59 -17.21
N ASP A 177 23.24 -25.56 -18.53
CA ASP A 177 24.00 -24.54 -19.23
C ASP A 177 23.04 -23.49 -19.81
N LEU A 178 23.08 -22.27 -19.26
CA LEU A 178 22.22 -21.17 -19.68
C LEU A 178 22.96 -20.17 -20.57
N SER A 179 24.18 -20.49 -21.01
CA SER A 179 25.06 -19.54 -21.68
C SER A 179 24.52 -19.00 -23.00
N SER A 180 23.61 -19.73 -23.65
CA SER A 180 22.89 -19.31 -24.86
C SER A 180 21.55 -18.61 -24.61
N GLN A 181 21.06 -18.61 -23.36
CA GLN A 181 19.73 -18.11 -22.98
C GLN A 181 19.82 -16.79 -22.20
N VAL A 182 20.94 -16.55 -21.50
CA VAL A 182 21.13 -15.35 -20.66
C VAL A 182 22.43 -14.61 -21.04
N PRO A 183 22.48 -13.27 -20.90
CA PRO A 183 23.63 -12.47 -21.31
C PRO A 183 24.88 -12.76 -20.47
N ALA A 184 26.06 -12.42 -21.00
CA ALA A 184 27.35 -12.70 -20.36
C ALA A 184 27.47 -12.15 -18.93
N GLY A 185 26.87 -10.99 -18.65
CA GLY A 185 26.84 -10.36 -17.33
C GLY A 185 25.74 -10.85 -16.39
N ALA A 186 24.98 -11.90 -16.73
CA ALA A 186 23.94 -12.41 -15.86
C ALA A 186 24.53 -12.97 -14.54
N THR A 187 23.94 -12.55 -13.43
CA THR A 187 24.41 -12.88 -12.07
C THR A 187 23.58 -13.98 -11.43
N ALA A 188 22.30 -14.10 -11.81
CA ALA A 188 21.40 -15.14 -11.33
C ALA A 188 20.36 -15.49 -12.39
N ALA A 189 19.81 -16.70 -12.31
CA ALA A 189 18.69 -17.15 -13.13
C ALA A 189 17.50 -17.55 -12.27
N VAL A 190 16.29 -17.35 -12.80
CA VAL A 190 15.04 -17.79 -12.21
C VAL A 190 14.41 -18.83 -13.12
N PHE A 191 14.22 -20.04 -12.63
CA PHE A 191 13.57 -21.11 -13.37
C PHE A 191 12.67 -21.94 -12.47
N ASN A 192 11.60 -22.45 -13.04
CA ASN A 192 10.75 -23.43 -12.38
C ASN A 192 11.39 -24.81 -12.53
N LEU A 193 11.82 -25.40 -11.42
CA LEU A 193 12.44 -26.72 -11.36
C LEU A 193 11.38 -27.76 -11.00
N THR A 194 11.09 -28.67 -11.93
CA THR A 194 10.13 -29.75 -11.72
C THR A 194 10.83 -31.09 -11.66
N GLY A 195 10.55 -31.86 -10.62
CA GLY A 195 10.95 -33.25 -10.51
C GLY A 195 9.77 -34.15 -10.86
N THR A 196 10.01 -35.18 -11.65
CA THR A 196 9.00 -36.17 -12.07
C THR A 196 9.63 -37.55 -12.17
N ASP A 197 8.81 -38.57 -12.43
CA ASP A 197 9.21 -39.98 -12.57
C ASP A 197 10.14 -40.47 -11.41
N VAL A 198 9.91 -39.93 -10.22
CA VAL A 198 10.75 -40.15 -9.04
C VAL A 198 10.47 -41.53 -8.41
N THR A 199 11.53 -42.29 -8.13
CA THR A 199 11.43 -43.68 -7.67
C THR A 199 11.32 -43.85 -6.15
N GLY A 200 11.49 -42.78 -5.37
CA GLY A 200 11.52 -42.79 -3.91
C GLY A 200 11.85 -41.41 -3.34
N SER A 201 11.75 -41.25 -2.01
CA SER A 201 12.04 -39.98 -1.34
C SER A 201 13.41 -39.40 -1.75
N THR A 202 13.44 -38.15 -2.19
CA THR A 202 14.68 -37.44 -2.52
C THR A 202 14.53 -35.92 -2.42
N PHE A 203 15.65 -35.22 -2.55
CA PHE A 203 15.67 -33.79 -2.78
C PHE A 203 16.74 -33.40 -3.81
N VAL A 204 16.51 -32.26 -4.45
CA VAL A 204 17.40 -31.66 -5.43
C VAL A 204 17.95 -30.35 -4.90
N THR A 205 19.26 -30.15 -5.03
CA THR A 205 19.96 -28.90 -4.70
C THR A 205 20.43 -28.23 -5.98
N ALA A 206 20.05 -26.96 -6.17
CA ALA A 206 20.50 -26.11 -7.25
C ALA A 206 21.55 -25.11 -6.74
N TYR A 207 22.72 -25.05 -7.38
CA TYR A 207 23.82 -24.18 -6.96
C TYR A 207 24.74 -23.82 -8.13
N PRO A 208 25.56 -22.74 -8.04
CA PRO A 208 26.47 -22.37 -9.11
C PRO A 208 27.41 -23.51 -9.48
N ALA A 209 27.56 -23.77 -10.78
CA ALA A 209 28.46 -24.83 -11.22
C ALA A 209 29.91 -24.57 -10.78
N GLY A 210 30.61 -25.63 -10.36
CA GLY A 210 32.00 -25.55 -9.86
C GLY A 210 32.13 -25.15 -8.39
N GLN A 211 31.03 -24.82 -7.69
CA GLN A 211 31.03 -24.59 -6.26
C GLN A 211 30.79 -25.89 -5.46
N ALA A 212 31.13 -25.89 -4.18
CA ALA A 212 30.79 -26.98 -3.27
C ALA A 212 29.25 -27.07 -3.12
N LYS A 213 28.72 -28.29 -3.11
CA LYS A 213 27.28 -28.52 -2.91
C LYS A 213 26.87 -28.01 -1.53
N PRO A 214 25.91 -27.06 -1.43
CA PRO A 214 25.40 -26.60 -0.16
C PRO A 214 24.48 -27.64 0.48
N ASP A 215 24.32 -27.56 1.81
CA ASP A 215 23.27 -28.26 2.55
C ASP A 215 21.97 -27.46 2.45
N ALA A 216 21.42 -27.36 1.25
CA ALA A 216 20.12 -26.75 0.97
C ALA A 216 19.32 -27.68 0.06
N SER A 217 18.00 -27.67 0.19
CA SER A 217 17.11 -28.42 -0.72
C SER A 217 16.22 -27.44 -1.46
N ASN A 218 16.27 -27.39 -2.78
CA ASN A 218 15.38 -26.56 -3.59
C ASN A 218 14.11 -27.32 -3.99
N LEU A 219 14.12 -28.64 -4.01
CA LEU A 219 12.96 -29.43 -4.37
C LEU A 219 12.94 -30.71 -3.54
N ASN A 220 11.78 -31.07 -3.00
CA ASN A 220 11.56 -32.28 -2.21
C ASN A 220 10.45 -33.11 -2.87
N LEU A 221 10.68 -34.43 -2.96
CA LEU A 221 9.87 -35.34 -3.76
C LEU A 221 9.71 -36.67 -3.05
N GLU A 222 8.51 -37.24 -3.12
CA GLU A 222 8.20 -38.62 -2.74
C GLU A 222 7.85 -39.47 -3.96
N ALA A 223 7.93 -40.80 -3.82
CA ALA A 223 7.69 -41.74 -4.94
C ALA A 223 6.40 -41.44 -5.70
N GLY A 224 6.49 -41.35 -7.03
CA GLY A 224 5.34 -41.08 -7.91
C GLY A 224 4.81 -39.64 -7.88
N GLN A 225 5.44 -38.72 -7.15
CA GLN A 225 5.09 -37.30 -7.21
C GLN A 225 5.66 -36.63 -8.45
N THR A 226 4.98 -35.58 -8.90
CA THR A 226 5.54 -34.56 -9.79
C THR A 226 5.34 -33.23 -9.10
N ASN A 227 6.43 -32.59 -8.64
CA ASN A 227 6.36 -31.34 -7.91
C ASN A 227 7.29 -30.30 -8.56
N PRO A 228 6.80 -29.07 -8.78
CA PRO A 228 7.62 -27.94 -9.15
C PRO A 228 7.98 -27.09 -7.93
N ASN A 229 9.12 -26.39 -8.02
CA ASN A 229 9.42 -25.23 -7.20
C ASN A 229 10.10 -24.16 -8.06
N LEU A 230 9.73 -22.89 -7.89
CA LEU A 230 10.50 -21.79 -8.48
C LEU A 230 11.87 -21.71 -7.80
N VAL A 231 12.93 -21.52 -8.57
CA VAL A 231 14.30 -21.46 -8.06
C VAL A 231 14.97 -20.21 -8.59
N THR A 232 15.47 -19.38 -7.68
CA THR A 232 16.41 -18.32 -7.99
C THR A 232 17.79 -18.75 -7.53
N VAL A 233 18.76 -18.81 -8.45
CA VAL A 233 20.10 -19.31 -8.15
C VAL A 233 21.16 -18.42 -8.79
N GLN A 234 22.26 -18.19 -8.07
CA GLN A 234 23.44 -17.54 -8.61
C GLN A 234 24.00 -18.34 -9.80
N LEU A 235 24.47 -17.63 -10.82
CA LEU A 235 25.15 -18.24 -11.97
C LEU A 235 26.66 -18.32 -11.71
N SER A 236 27.29 -19.38 -12.22
CA SER A 236 28.75 -19.38 -12.38
C SER A 236 29.17 -18.34 -13.43
N ALA A 237 30.47 -18.02 -13.51
CA ALA A 237 31.00 -17.11 -14.53
C ALA A 237 30.66 -17.55 -15.98
N ASP A 238 30.53 -18.86 -16.20
CA ASP A 238 30.14 -19.45 -17.48
C ASP A 238 28.62 -19.62 -17.64
N ARG A 239 27.81 -19.05 -16.75
CA ARG A 239 26.34 -19.06 -16.76
C ARG A 239 25.74 -20.46 -16.58
N LYS A 240 26.32 -21.25 -15.66
CA LYS A 240 25.91 -22.63 -15.40
C LYS A 240 25.44 -22.86 -13.97
N VAL A 241 24.51 -23.80 -13.82
CA VAL A 241 23.95 -24.26 -12.54
C VAL A 241 24.11 -25.78 -12.46
N THR A 242 24.52 -26.30 -11.32
CA THR A 242 24.48 -27.73 -11.03
C THR A 242 23.19 -28.06 -10.29
N LEU A 243 22.46 -29.08 -10.78
CA LEU A 243 21.30 -29.68 -10.13
C LEU A 243 21.71 -31.06 -9.61
N ALA A 244 21.90 -31.18 -8.30
CA ALA A 244 22.35 -32.41 -7.67
C ALA A 244 21.20 -33.13 -6.96
N ASN A 245 20.95 -34.38 -7.35
CA ASN A 245 20.00 -35.26 -6.69
C ASN A 245 20.65 -35.93 -5.46
N ALA A 246 19.91 -36.08 -4.38
CA ALA A 246 20.42 -36.68 -3.14
C ALA A 246 20.27 -38.21 -3.13
N HIS A 247 19.07 -38.70 -3.39
CA HIS A 247 18.68 -40.10 -3.21
C HIS A 247 17.81 -40.56 -4.39
N ASN A 248 17.61 -41.88 -4.53
CA ASN A 248 16.75 -42.47 -5.56
C ASN A 248 17.03 -41.93 -6.98
N SER A 249 16.13 -42.19 -7.93
CA SER A 249 16.22 -41.63 -9.28
C SER A 249 15.10 -40.63 -9.50
N VAL A 250 15.37 -39.56 -10.25
CA VAL A 250 14.40 -38.51 -10.58
C VAL A 250 14.68 -37.95 -11.96
N ASP A 251 13.62 -37.64 -12.70
CA ASP A 251 13.72 -36.79 -13.89
C ASP A 251 13.53 -35.32 -13.54
N LEU A 252 14.44 -34.48 -14.04
CA LEU A 252 14.46 -33.05 -13.82
C LEU A 252 14.10 -32.29 -15.09
N ILE A 253 13.21 -31.33 -14.90
CA ILE A 253 12.75 -30.40 -15.91
C ILE A 253 13.03 -28.99 -15.39
N ALA A 254 13.62 -28.13 -16.20
CA ALA A 254 13.79 -26.71 -15.86
C ALA A 254 13.18 -25.81 -16.94
N ASP A 255 12.32 -24.90 -16.50
CA ASP A 255 11.70 -23.86 -17.32
C ASP A 255 12.22 -22.47 -16.88
N LEU A 256 13.05 -21.84 -17.71
CA LEU A 256 13.59 -20.51 -17.45
C LEU A 256 12.48 -19.46 -17.54
N ALA A 257 12.27 -18.71 -16.45
CA ALA A 257 11.27 -17.65 -16.32
C ALA A 257 11.87 -16.23 -16.38
N GLY A 258 13.17 -16.10 -16.12
CA GLY A 258 13.88 -14.83 -16.19
C GLY A 258 15.30 -14.91 -15.65
N TYR A 259 15.99 -13.78 -15.65
CA TYR A 259 17.36 -13.68 -15.13
C TYR A 259 17.64 -12.30 -14.55
N TYR A 260 18.69 -12.21 -13.74
CA TYR A 260 19.22 -10.96 -13.23
C TYR A 260 20.54 -10.61 -13.92
N SER A 261 20.68 -9.35 -14.34
CA SER A 261 21.95 -8.82 -14.85
C SER A 261 22.09 -7.31 -14.55
N PRO A 262 23.32 -6.75 -14.57
CA PRO A 262 23.53 -5.31 -14.49
C PRO A 262 22.86 -4.53 -15.63
N ASP A 263 22.70 -5.16 -16.81
CA ASP A 263 22.11 -4.54 -18.01
C ASP A 263 20.57 -4.62 -18.03
N SER A 264 19.97 -5.40 -17.13
CA SER A 264 18.52 -5.50 -17.01
C SER A 264 17.93 -4.19 -16.50
N THR A 265 16.65 -3.93 -16.77
CA THR A 265 16.03 -2.62 -16.51
C THR A 265 14.94 -2.64 -15.44
N LEU A 266 14.39 -3.81 -15.11
CA LEU A 266 13.29 -3.92 -14.16
C LEU A 266 13.80 -4.05 -12.74
N SER A 267 13.26 -3.22 -11.87
CA SER A 267 13.54 -3.22 -10.45
C SER A 267 12.38 -3.84 -9.68
N PHE A 268 12.66 -4.42 -8.53
CA PHE A 268 11.65 -5.06 -7.70
C PHE A 268 11.05 -4.06 -6.71
N PHE A 269 9.73 -4.11 -6.58
CA PHE A 269 8.96 -3.36 -5.60
C PHE A 269 8.28 -4.36 -4.66
N PRO A 270 8.80 -4.55 -3.45
CA PRO A 270 8.24 -5.51 -2.51
C PRO A 270 6.88 -5.05 -2.01
N LEU A 271 5.96 -6.00 -1.89
CA LEU A 271 4.66 -5.78 -1.26
C LEU A 271 4.55 -6.66 -0.02
N SER A 272 3.78 -6.21 0.97
CA SER A 272 3.20 -7.16 1.93
C SER A 272 2.28 -8.10 1.16
N GLN A 273 2.11 -9.34 1.64
CA GLN A 273 1.35 -10.32 0.87
C GLN A 273 -0.10 -9.89 0.70
N ILE A 274 -0.57 -9.82 -0.55
CA ILE A 274 -1.89 -9.32 -0.92
C ILE A 274 -2.63 -10.35 -1.76
N ARG A 275 -3.82 -10.76 -1.35
CA ARG A 275 -4.69 -11.64 -2.14
C ARG A 275 -5.31 -10.88 -3.30
N ALA A 276 -4.71 -11.02 -4.48
CA ALA A 276 -5.18 -10.34 -5.69
C ALA A 276 -6.24 -11.13 -6.45
N VAL A 277 -6.15 -12.46 -6.40
CA VAL A 277 -7.10 -13.36 -7.07
C VAL A 277 -7.47 -14.49 -6.12
N ASP A 278 -8.77 -14.77 -6.01
CA ASP A 278 -9.31 -15.94 -5.30
C ASP A 278 -10.56 -16.41 -6.04
N THR A 279 -10.57 -17.65 -6.52
CA THR A 279 -11.73 -18.19 -7.25
C THR A 279 -12.76 -18.85 -6.34
N ARG A 280 -12.50 -18.89 -5.03
CA ARG A 280 -13.44 -19.39 -4.01
C ARG A 280 -14.53 -18.36 -3.71
N ASP A 281 -15.47 -18.73 -2.86
CA ASP A 281 -16.60 -17.93 -2.38
C ASP A 281 -16.24 -17.02 -1.18
N THR A 282 -15.09 -16.33 -1.23
CA THR A 282 -14.54 -15.63 -0.06
C THR A 282 -14.99 -14.17 0.11
N ASN A 283 -15.48 -13.52 -0.96
CA ASN A 283 -15.84 -12.08 -0.96
C ASN A 283 -17.32 -11.81 -1.27
N GLY A 284 -18.20 -12.81 -1.13
CA GLY A 284 -19.61 -12.71 -1.52
C GLY A 284 -19.87 -12.92 -3.02
N ASP A 285 -18.82 -13.02 -3.82
CA ASP A 285 -18.91 -13.46 -5.22
C ASP A 285 -19.19 -14.97 -5.32
N PRO A 286 -19.94 -15.42 -6.34
CA PRO A 286 -20.09 -16.85 -6.61
C PRO A 286 -18.74 -17.52 -6.85
N ARG A 287 -18.53 -18.72 -6.30
CA ARG A 287 -17.35 -19.55 -6.60
C ARG A 287 -17.21 -19.80 -8.11
N GLN A 288 -16.02 -19.58 -8.67
CA GLN A 288 -15.72 -19.67 -10.11
C GLN A 288 -14.46 -20.53 -10.38
N PRO A 289 -14.51 -21.86 -10.16
CA PRO A 289 -13.34 -22.72 -10.29
C PRO A 289 -12.88 -22.84 -11.74
N LEU A 290 -11.59 -23.15 -11.95
CA LEU A 290 -11.05 -23.42 -13.28
C LEU A 290 -11.32 -24.88 -13.67
N GLY A 291 -12.10 -25.07 -14.74
CA GLY A 291 -12.39 -26.39 -15.29
C GLY A 291 -11.27 -26.99 -16.15
N ALA A 292 -11.47 -28.24 -16.60
CA ALA A 292 -10.51 -28.98 -17.39
C ALA A 292 -10.26 -28.29 -18.74
N GLY A 293 -8.99 -28.10 -19.10
CA GLY A 293 -8.60 -27.34 -20.29
C GLY A 293 -8.90 -25.84 -20.21
N GLY A 294 -9.44 -25.36 -19.08
CA GLY A 294 -9.89 -23.98 -18.89
C GLY A 294 -8.72 -23.01 -18.79
N THR A 295 -8.91 -21.81 -19.32
CA THR A 295 -7.98 -20.68 -19.16
C THR A 295 -8.73 -19.51 -18.55
N ARG A 296 -8.07 -18.78 -17.65
CA ARG A 296 -8.61 -17.59 -16.98
C ARG A 296 -7.53 -16.52 -16.83
N PRO A 297 -7.84 -15.23 -17.07
CA PRO A 297 -6.91 -14.15 -16.74
C PRO A 297 -6.62 -14.08 -15.24
N LEU A 298 -5.34 -13.96 -14.90
CA LEU A 298 -4.89 -13.44 -13.62
C LEU A 298 -4.81 -11.92 -13.76
N ASP A 299 -5.81 -11.24 -13.25
CA ASP A 299 -5.95 -9.80 -13.38
C ASP A 299 -5.30 -9.07 -12.20
N PHE A 300 -4.10 -8.51 -12.44
CA PHE A 300 -3.38 -7.71 -11.46
C PHE A 300 -3.53 -6.20 -11.72
N SER A 301 -4.30 -5.78 -12.72
CA SER A 301 -4.40 -4.37 -13.14
C SER A 301 -5.02 -3.50 -12.04
N GLY A 302 -5.91 -4.09 -11.25
CA GLY A 302 -6.48 -3.48 -10.06
C GLY A 302 -5.57 -3.56 -8.83
N TRP A 303 -4.33 -4.01 -8.93
CA TRP A 303 -3.48 -4.23 -7.74
C TRP A 303 -2.09 -3.60 -7.88
N LEU A 304 -1.66 -3.34 -9.11
CA LEU A 304 -0.32 -2.88 -9.44
C LEU A 304 -0.36 -1.55 -10.22
N PRO A 305 0.55 -0.60 -9.95
CA PRO A 305 0.63 0.66 -10.69
C PRO A 305 0.80 0.49 -12.20
N ASP A 306 0.46 1.53 -12.97
CA ASP A 306 0.68 1.54 -14.42
C ASP A 306 2.19 1.33 -14.72
N GLY A 307 2.48 0.43 -15.67
CA GLY A 307 3.85 0.10 -16.07
C GLY A 307 4.52 -1.04 -15.27
N ALA A 308 3.79 -1.68 -14.34
CA ALA A 308 4.18 -3.00 -13.83
C ALA A 308 4.36 -3.98 -14.99
N SER A 309 5.55 -4.59 -15.07
CA SER A 309 5.99 -5.44 -16.19
C SER A 309 6.00 -6.94 -15.85
N ALA A 310 6.10 -7.29 -14.58
CA ALA A 310 5.92 -8.66 -14.11
C ALA A 310 5.37 -8.68 -12.68
N ALA A 311 4.52 -9.66 -12.35
CA ALA A 311 4.03 -9.89 -11.00
C ALA A 311 4.82 -11.03 -10.33
N VAL A 312 5.09 -10.89 -9.04
CA VAL A 312 5.64 -11.95 -8.18
C VAL A 312 4.55 -12.35 -7.19
N TYR A 313 4.11 -13.60 -7.24
CA TYR A 313 2.98 -14.07 -6.44
C TYR A 313 3.14 -15.54 -6.05
N ASN A 314 2.52 -15.90 -4.94
CA ASN A 314 2.34 -17.30 -4.57
C ASN A 314 1.06 -17.83 -5.22
N LEU A 315 1.18 -18.82 -6.10
CA LEU A 315 0.04 -19.47 -6.75
C LEU A 315 -0.35 -20.70 -5.92
N THR A 316 -1.57 -20.71 -5.41
CA THR A 316 -2.13 -21.84 -4.64
C THR A 316 -3.28 -22.47 -5.39
N ALA A 317 -3.30 -23.80 -5.46
CA ALA A 317 -4.44 -24.58 -5.95
C ALA A 317 -5.08 -25.35 -4.81
N THR A 318 -6.41 -25.33 -4.74
CA THR A 318 -7.20 -26.07 -3.75
C THR A 318 -8.48 -26.61 -4.38
N ASN A 319 -9.26 -27.37 -3.61
CA ASN A 319 -10.49 -28.04 -4.08
C ASN A 319 -10.30 -28.81 -5.40
N VAL A 320 -9.14 -29.47 -5.52
CA VAL A 320 -8.68 -30.17 -6.72
C VAL A 320 -9.44 -31.50 -6.86
N THR A 321 -10.06 -31.74 -8.04
CA THR A 321 -10.81 -32.98 -8.31
C THR A 321 -9.97 -34.09 -8.95
N ASP A 322 -8.97 -33.73 -9.74
CA ASP A 322 -8.12 -34.65 -10.50
C ASP A 322 -6.66 -34.22 -10.44
N SER A 323 -5.72 -35.16 -10.58
CA SER A 323 -4.30 -34.82 -10.69
C SER A 323 -4.09 -33.91 -11.91
N THR A 324 -3.64 -32.68 -11.67
CA THR A 324 -3.55 -31.64 -12.69
C THR A 324 -2.30 -30.79 -12.51
N TYR A 325 -2.06 -29.92 -13.48
CA TYR A 325 -1.09 -28.84 -13.35
C TYR A 325 -1.71 -27.51 -13.74
N LEU A 326 -1.17 -26.46 -13.13
CA LEU A 326 -1.42 -25.08 -13.50
C LEU A 326 -0.22 -24.50 -14.24
N THR A 327 -0.49 -23.75 -15.29
CA THR A 327 0.50 -22.98 -16.05
C THR A 327 0.11 -21.52 -16.01
N ALA A 328 1.04 -20.65 -15.64
CA ALA A 328 0.90 -19.21 -15.72
C ALA A 328 1.84 -18.64 -16.79
N TRP A 329 1.35 -17.71 -17.61
CA TRP A 329 2.16 -17.10 -18.67
C TRP A 329 1.65 -15.69 -19.05
N PRO A 330 2.47 -14.89 -19.76
CA PRO A 330 2.05 -13.56 -20.20
C PRO A 330 0.93 -13.63 -21.25
N ASP A 331 -0.06 -12.75 -21.17
CA ASP A 331 -1.25 -12.81 -22.06
C ASP A 331 -0.91 -12.62 -23.55
N PHE A 332 0.18 -11.93 -23.86
CA PHE A 332 0.66 -11.71 -25.22
C PHE A 332 1.49 -12.88 -25.80
N ALA A 333 1.70 -13.96 -25.04
CA ALA A 333 2.50 -15.12 -25.44
C ALA A 333 1.65 -16.38 -25.60
N SER A 334 2.13 -17.33 -26.41
CA SER A 334 1.54 -18.67 -26.48
C SER A 334 1.80 -19.43 -25.17
N ARG A 335 0.81 -20.20 -24.71
CA ARG A 335 0.94 -21.03 -23.50
C ARG A 335 2.17 -21.96 -23.60
N PRO A 336 3.10 -21.92 -22.63
CA PRO A 336 4.24 -22.82 -22.60
C PRO A 336 3.81 -24.23 -22.14
N SER A 337 4.69 -25.21 -22.32
CA SER A 337 4.54 -26.57 -21.73
C SER A 337 5.00 -26.63 -20.27
N ALA A 338 5.34 -25.49 -19.67
CA ALA A 338 5.78 -25.39 -18.28
C ALA A 338 4.61 -25.61 -17.32
N SER A 339 4.85 -26.28 -16.19
CA SER A 339 3.89 -26.44 -15.10
C SER A 339 4.36 -25.65 -13.88
N ASN A 340 3.74 -24.51 -13.61
CA ASN A 340 4.06 -23.72 -12.41
C ASN A 340 3.62 -24.43 -11.13
N LEU A 341 2.57 -25.23 -11.16
CA LEU A 341 2.11 -25.95 -9.98
C LEU A 341 1.53 -27.31 -10.40
N ASN A 342 1.88 -28.36 -9.68
CA ASN A 342 1.30 -29.69 -9.84
C ASN A 342 0.61 -30.07 -8.54
N VAL A 343 -0.61 -30.58 -8.66
CA VAL A 343 -1.48 -30.88 -7.51
C VAL A 343 -2.27 -32.16 -7.73
N GLN A 344 -2.46 -32.91 -6.65
CA GLN A 344 -3.24 -34.15 -6.62
C GLN A 344 -4.67 -33.92 -6.08
N PRO A 345 -5.62 -34.84 -6.34
CA PRO A 345 -6.98 -34.74 -5.80
C PRO A 345 -6.98 -34.59 -4.27
N GLY A 346 -7.75 -33.63 -3.77
CA GLY A 346 -7.83 -33.34 -2.33
C GLY A 346 -6.59 -32.68 -1.71
N GLN A 347 -5.54 -32.41 -2.48
CA GLN A 347 -4.38 -31.65 -2.02
C GLN A 347 -4.65 -30.14 -2.11
N THR A 348 -4.10 -29.39 -1.15
CA THR A 348 -3.86 -27.95 -1.31
C THR A 348 -2.36 -27.74 -1.36
N ALA A 349 -1.90 -27.01 -2.38
CA ALA A 349 -0.48 -26.86 -2.65
C ALA A 349 -0.21 -25.51 -3.30
N ALA A 350 0.98 -24.97 -3.05
CA ALA A 350 1.41 -23.69 -3.58
C ALA A 350 2.81 -23.76 -4.19
N ASN A 351 3.06 -22.87 -5.14
CA ASN A 351 4.38 -22.56 -5.67
C ASN A 351 4.46 -21.08 -6.04
N MET A 352 5.58 -20.43 -5.76
CA MET A 352 5.81 -19.06 -6.21
C MET A 352 5.94 -19.02 -7.73
N ALA A 353 5.39 -17.97 -8.34
CA ALA A 353 5.49 -17.71 -9.77
C ALA A 353 5.91 -16.26 -10.02
N ILE A 354 6.67 -16.07 -11.09
CA ILE A 354 6.96 -14.76 -11.66
C ILE A 354 6.49 -14.80 -13.10
N THR A 355 5.56 -13.90 -13.44
CA THR A 355 4.94 -13.88 -14.76
C THR A 355 4.98 -12.47 -15.31
N ALA A 356 5.48 -12.30 -16.55
CA ALA A 356 5.40 -11.04 -17.25
C ALA A 356 3.93 -10.65 -17.48
N LEU A 357 3.63 -9.35 -17.38
CA LEU A 357 2.29 -8.81 -17.53
C LEU A 357 2.07 -8.22 -18.91
N GLY A 358 0.87 -8.36 -19.45
CA GLY A 358 0.41 -7.57 -20.57
C GLY A 358 0.33 -6.08 -20.23
N THR A 359 0.15 -5.23 -21.25
CA THR A 359 -0.04 -3.78 -21.05
C THR A 359 -1.30 -3.44 -20.26
N ASP A 360 -2.23 -4.38 -20.16
CA ASP A 360 -3.45 -4.32 -19.37
C ASP A 360 -3.25 -4.84 -17.93
N GLY A 361 -2.02 -5.18 -17.53
CA GLY A 361 -1.70 -5.67 -16.18
C GLY A 361 -2.08 -7.14 -15.93
N LYS A 362 -2.37 -7.92 -16.97
CA LYS A 362 -2.87 -9.30 -16.84
C LYS A 362 -1.83 -10.34 -17.24
N ALA A 363 -1.98 -11.51 -16.63
CA ALA A 363 -1.38 -12.77 -17.07
C ALA A 363 -2.48 -13.80 -17.32
N GLN A 364 -2.13 -14.97 -17.82
CA GLN A 364 -3.06 -16.08 -18.05
C GLN A 364 -2.75 -17.25 -17.14
N LEU A 365 -3.80 -17.96 -16.71
CA LEU A 365 -3.72 -19.20 -15.94
C LEU A 365 -4.50 -20.31 -16.63
N PHE A 366 -3.89 -21.47 -16.76
CA PHE A 366 -4.48 -22.66 -17.37
C PHE A 366 -4.58 -23.78 -16.36
N ASN A 367 -5.67 -24.54 -16.40
CA ASN A 367 -5.81 -25.82 -15.72
C ASN A 367 -5.89 -26.97 -16.73
N HIS A 368 -5.09 -28.02 -16.52
CA HIS A 368 -5.02 -29.15 -17.47
C HIS A 368 -6.24 -30.06 -17.42
N VAL A 369 -6.53 -30.65 -16.26
CA VAL A 369 -7.58 -31.67 -16.05
C VAL A 369 -8.34 -31.35 -14.76
N GLY A 370 -9.56 -31.88 -14.64
CA GLY A 370 -10.40 -31.71 -13.46
C GLY A 370 -10.81 -30.27 -13.20
N GLN A 371 -11.23 -30.00 -11.98
CA GLN A 371 -11.54 -28.67 -11.48
C GLN A 371 -10.61 -28.31 -10.33
N THR A 372 -10.27 -27.03 -10.21
CA THR A 372 -9.53 -26.50 -9.06
C THR A 372 -9.89 -25.03 -8.83
N ASP A 373 -9.85 -24.63 -7.56
CA ASP A 373 -9.78 -23.21 -7.21
C ASP A 373 -8.34 -22.74 -7.21
N ALA A 374 -8.13 -21.53 -7.74
CA ALA A 374 -6.84 -20.87 -7.77
C ALA A 374 -6.85 -19.61 -6.92
N ILE A 375 -5.75 -19.39 -6.20
CA ILE A 375 -5.50 -18.21 -5.39
C ILE A 375 -4.14 -17.65 -5.80
N ALA A 376 -4.04 -16.33 -5.98
CA ALA A 376 -2.79 -15.64 -6.23
C ALA A 376 -2.59 -14.55 -5.16
N ASP A 377 -1.62 -14.80 -4.27
CA ASP A 377 -1.20 -13.85 -3.24
C ASP A 377 0.08 -13.12 -3.74
N LEU A 378 -0.03 -11.84 -4.11
CA LEU A 378 1.08 -10.98 -4.56
C LEU A 378 2.11 -10.78 -3.45
N ALA A 379 3.38 -10.94 -3.77
CA ALA A 379 4.52 -10.63 -2.91
C ALA A 379 5.33 -9.41 -3.39
N GLY A 380 5.04 -8.92 -4.60
CA GLY A 380 5.69 -7.76 -5.19
C GLY A 380 5.52 -7.73 -6.70
N TYR A 381 6.15 -6.75 -7.34
CA TYR A 381 6.14 -6.63 -8.80
C TYR A 381 7.47 -6.08 -9.31
N PHE A 382 7.70 -6.27 -10.60
CA PHE A 382 8.82 -5.68 -11.33
C PHE A 382 8.32 -4.56 -12.24
N ALA A 383 8.98 -3.43 -12.19
CA ALA A 383 8.75 -2.30 -13.09
C ALA A 383 10.06 -1.56 -13.32
N ALA A 384 10.15 -0.76 -14.39
CA ALA A 384 11.31 0.12 -14.52
C ALA A 384 11.28 1.23 -13.44
N ALA A 385 12.45 1.61 -12.95
CA ALA A 385 12.71 2.47 -11.78
C ALA A 385 11.92 3.80 -11.69
N LYS A 386 11.32 4.35 -12.75
CA LYS A 386 10.44 5.52 -12.62
C LYS A 386 9.51 5.59 -13.81
N GLN A 387 8.27 5.14 -13.64
CA GLN A 387 7.27 5.33 -14.68
C GLN A 387 6.62 6.70 -14.51
N PRO A 388 6.74 7.61 -15.49
CA PRO A 388 5.99 8.84 -15.46
C PRO A 388 4.50 8.48 -15.59
N CYS A 389 3.67 9.14 -14.79
CA CYS A 389 2.25 9.24 -15.09
C CYS A 389 2.07 9.78 -16.54
N ALA A 390 1.11 9.21 -17.27
CA ALA A 390 0.94 9.53 -18.70
C ALA A 390 0.07 10.77 -18.92
N SER A 391 -0.93 11.00 -18.06
CA SER A 391 -1.82 12.15 -18.06
C SER A 391 -2.59 12.21 -16.75
N ALA A 392 -3.06 13.41 -16.37
CA ALA A 392 -3.79 13.64 -15.11
C ALA A 392 -3.05 13.01 -13.91
N CYS A 393 -1.84 13.52 -13.72
CA CYS A 393 -0.84 13.06 -12.77
C CYS A 393 -1.09 13.61 -11.38
N VAL A 394 -0.78 12.83 -10.35
CA VAL A 394 -0.72 13.32 -8.97
C VAL A 394 0.66 13.91 -8.70
N TYR A 395 0.69 15.10 -8.11
CA TYR A 395 1.89 15.73 -7.57
C TYR A 395 1.71 15.95 -6.08
N THR A 396 2.75 15.61 -5.32
CA THR A 396 2.77 15.69 -3.85
C THR A 396 4.04 16.39 -3.37
N TRP A 397 3.96 17.10 -2.25
CA TRP A 397 5.10 17.75 -1.61
C TRP A 397 4.94 17.81 -0.10
N GLY A 398 6.00 18.24 0.58
CA GLY A 398 6.05 18.35 2.03
C GLY A 398 6.77 17.16 2.68
N GLN A 399 6.17 16.59 3.74
CA GLN A 399 6.73 15.47 4.50
C GLN A 399 6.79 14.20 3.64
N ASN A 400 7.79 13.33 3.89
CA ASN A 400 7.93 12.04 3.22
C ASN A 400 8.54 10.93 4.11
N GLN A 401 8.46 11.05 5.43
CA GLN A 401 9.06 10.05 6.35
C GLN A 401 8.49 8.64 6.18
N TYR A 402 7.27 8.53 5.66
CA TYR A 402 6.51 7.30 5.46
C TYR A 402 6.08 7.10 4.00
N GLY A 403 6.70 7.81 3.04
CA GLY A 403 6.37 7.65 1.63
C GLY A 403 5.15 8.44 1.16
N GLN A 404 4.77 9.50 1.87
CA GLN A 404 3.61 10.36 1.57
C GLN A 404 3.64 11.02 0.19
N LYS A 405 4.81 11.07 -0.44
CA LYS A 405 4.94 11.57 -1.81
C LYS A 405 4.60 10.53 -2.89
N ALA A 406 4.38 9.27 -2.52
CA ALA A 406 4.19 8.17 -3.47
C ALA A 406 5.30 8.10 -4.53
N ASP A 407 6.49 8.65 -4.25
CA ASP A 407 7.57 8.78 -5.21
C ASP A 407 8.57 7.63 -5.11
N GLY A 408 8.22 6.55 -4.41
CA GLY A 408 9.06 5.39 -4.15
C GLY A 408 10.16 5.62 -3.10
N THR A 409 10.23 6.80 -2.47
CA THR A 409 11.26 7.14 -1.48
C THR A 409 10.66 7.48 -0.11
N THR A 410 11.53 7.61 0.89
CA THR A 410 11.22 8.29 2.16
C THR A 410 12.04 9.58 2.33
N ASP A 411 12.49 10.18 1.22
CA ASP A 411 13.34 11.38 1.25
C ASP A 411 12.54 12.60 1.71
N ASN A 412 12.83 13.02 2.95
CA ASN A 412 12.20 14.15 3.60
C ASN A 412 12.94 15.48 3.37
N THR A 413 13.90 15.55 2.44
CA THR A 413 14.68 16.77 2.17
C THR A 413 14.15 17.59 0.98
N VAL A 414 13.33 16.98 0.12
CA VAL A 414 12.71 17.64 -1.03
C VAL A 414 11.34 18.18 -0.63
N HIS A 415 11.08 19.48 -0.77
CA HIS A 415 9.78 20.07 -0.42
C HIS A 415 9.07 20.77 -1.59
N THR A 416 9.53 20.55 -2.81
CA THR A 416 8.86 20.98 -4.03
C THR A 416 7.89 19.90 -4.55
N PRO A 417 6.90 20.25 -5.38
CA PRO A 417 6.02 19.29 -6.03
C PRO A 417 6.78 18.17 -6.77
N THR A 418 6.48 16.92 -6.42
CA THR A 418 7.04 15.71 -7.02
C THR A 418 5.90 14.84 -7.54
N ALA A 419 6.02 14.34 -8.77
CA ALA A 419 5.03 13.43 -9.33
C ALA A 419 5.02 12.08 -8.60
N ALA A 420 3.84 11.62 -8.22
CA ALA A 420 3.59 10.28 -7.69
C ALA A 420 3.91 9.22 -8.77
N TYR A 421 4.32 8.04 -8.30
CA TYR A 421 4.76 6.95 -9.16
C TYR A 421 3.59 6.29 -9.90
N GLY A 422 3.66 6.19 -11.23
CA GLY A 422 2.85 5.25 -12.03
C GLY A 422 1.33 5.40 -11.93
N LEU A 423 0.82 6.59 -11.57
CA LEU A 423 -0.61 6.83 -11.39
C LEU A 423 -1.14 7.83 -12.43
N SER A 424 -1.95 7.34 -13.38
CA SER A 424 -2.51 8.14 -14.48
C SER A 424 -4.05 8.16 -14.46
N GLY A 425 -4.63 9.18 -15.08
CA GLY A 425 -6.09 9.30 -15.21
C GLY A 425 -6.77 9.65 -13.90
N VAL A 426 -6.07 10.34 -12.99
CA VAL A 426 -6.61 10.75 -11.69
C VAL A 426 -7.57 11.91 -11.88
N THR A 427 -8.71 11.86 -11.20
CA THR A 427 -9.74 12.92 -11.22
C THR A 427 -9.82 13.68 -9.91
N ALA A 428 -9.40 13.07 -8.79
CA ALA A 428 -9.32 13.71 -7.49
C ALA A 428 -8.20 13.08 -6.64
N ALA A 429 -7.63 13.86 -5.73
CA ALA A 429 -6.64 13.39 -4.76
C ALA A 429 -6.78 14.15 -3.44
N THR A 430 -6.49 13.51 -2.32
CA THR A 430 -6.69 14.03 -0.95
C THR A 430 -5.64 13.44 -0.02
N THR A 431 -5.31 14.11 1.09
CA THR A 431 -4.40 13.57 2.11
C THR A 431 -5.15 13.02 3.32
N GLY A 432 -4.45 12.22 4.11
CA GLY A 432 -4.90 11.79 5.42
C GLY A 432 -5.02 12.95 6.42
N PRO A 433 -5.97 12.87 7.39
CA PRO A 433 -6.22 13.98 8.30
C PRO A 433 -5.24 14.04 9.50
N PHE A 434 -4.55 12.95 9.87
CA PHE A 434 -3.42 13.00 10.82
C PHE A 434 -2.14 13.40 10.08
N SER A 435 -1.37 14.34 10.68
CA SER A 435 -0.07 14.88 10.22
C SER A 435 0.44 14.16 8.98
N PRO A 436 0.20 14.70 7.76
CA PRO A 436 -0.08 13.94 6.55
C PRO A 436 0.89 12.78 6.42
N ASP A 437 0.41 11.59 6.80
CA ASP A 437 1.19 10.36 6.74
C ASP A 437 0.77 9.52 5.54
N HIS A 438 -0.35 9.79 4.87
CA HIS A 438 -0.83 9.04 3.71
C HIS A 438 -1.62 9.89 2.71
N GLY A 439 -1.77 9.39 1.49
CA GLY A 439 -2.49 10.05 0.39
C GLY A 439 -3.43 9.09 -0.33
N TYR A 440 -4.48 9.66 -0.92
CA TYR A 440 -5.48 8.94 -1.71
C TYR A 440 -5.68 9.59 -3.08
N ALA A 441 -6.03 8.78 -4.07
CA ALA A 441 -6.36 9.23 -5.40
C ALA A 441 -7.53 8.43 -6.00
N LEU A 442 -8.43 9.13 -6.68
CA LEU A 442 -9.54 8.57 -7.44
C LEU A 442 -9.19 8.62 -8.92
N ARG A 443 -9.23 7.48 -9.60
CA ARG A 443 -9.07 7.39 -11.05
C ARG A 443 -10.40 7.55 -11.78
N ASN A 444 -10.33 7.91 -13.05
CA ASN A 444 -11.47 8.05 -13.96
C ASN A 444 -12.24 6.73 -14.20
N ASP A 445 -11.66 5.58 -13.87
CA ASP A 445 -12.29 4.26 -13.91
C ASP A 445 -13.05 3.92 -12.62
N GLY A 446 -13.12 4.85 -11.66
CA GLY A 446 -13.82 4.67 -10.39
C GLY A 446 -13.05 3.89 -9.33
N THR A 447 -11.76 3.60 -9.53
CA THR A 447 -10.89 2.95 -8.54
C THR A 447 -10.22 3.96 -7.61
N VAL A 448 -10.01 3.56 -6.35
CA VAL A 448 -9.32 4.36 -5.33
C VAL A 448 -7.95 3.75 -5.03
N TRP A 449 -6.95 4.60 -4.96
CA TRP A 449 -5.56 4.26 -4.69
C TRP A 449 -5.06 4.99 -3.45
N ASP A 450 -4.17 4.35 -2.70
CA ASP A 450 -3.63 4.80 -1.42
C ASP A 450 -2.09 4.65 -1.38
N TRP A 451 -1.44 5.44 -0.54
CA TRP A 451 0.00 5.30 -0.22
C TRP A 451 0.33 6.04 1.08
N GLY A 452 1.54 5.86 1.60
CA GLY A 452 2.00 6.43 2.85
C GLY A 452 1.81 5.49 4.04
N GLY A 453 1.72 6.03 5.25
CA GLY A 453 1.51 5.34 6.52
C GLY A 453 0.16 4.62 6.63
N ASN A 454 0.22 3.47 7.29
CA ASN A 454 -0.86 2.54 7.59
C ASN A 454 -0.83 2.19 9.09
N GLY A 455 -0.67 3.18 9.97
CA GLY A 455 -0.62 2.94 11.41
C GLY A 455 -1.91 2.28 11.92
N ALA A 456 -3.06 2.76 11.43
CA ALA A 456 -4.40 2.38 11.85
C ALA A 456 -5.26 1.78 10.71
N GLY A 457 -4.65 1.26 9.64
CA GLY A 457 -5.37 0.62 8.53
C GLY A 457 -5.80 1.57 7.41
N GLU A 458 -5.21 2.76 7.35
CA GLU A 458 -5.55 3.85 6.44
C GLU A 458 -5.33 3.51 4.96
N LEU A 459 -4.43 2.57 4.65
CA LEU A 459 -4.24 2.14 3.28
C LEU A 459 -5.35 1.21 2.79
N ALA A 460 -6.12 0.54 3.65
CA ALA A 460 -7.26 -0.31 3.29
C ALA A 460 -7.08 -1.27 2.08
N ASN A 461 -5.84 -1.60 1.78
CA ASN A 461 -5.38 -2.44 0.70
C ASN A 461 -4.88 -3.78 1.29
N GLY A 462 -5.52 -4.23 2.39
CA GLY A 462 -5.17 -5.44 3.12
C GLY A 462 -3.77 -5.45 3.71
N ARG A 463 -3.01 -4.35 3.59
CA ARG A 463 -1.71 -4.22 4.22
C ARG A 463 -1.92 -4.10 5.72
N PRO A 464 -1.09 -4.77 6.54
CA PRO A 464 -1.37 -4.79 7.95
C PRO A 464 -1.12 -3.44 8.62
N SER A 465 -1.97 -3.11 9.58
CA SER A 465 -1.87 -1.89 10.36
C SER A 465 -0.66 -1.91 11.32
N GLY A 466 -0.18 -0.74 11.70
CA GLY A 466 0.88 -0.60 12.70
C GLY A 466 0.49 -0.98 14.13
N TYR A 467 -0.81 -1.05 14.41
CA TYR A 467 -1.36 -1.48 15.71
C TYR A 467 -1.67 -2.99 15.78
N GLY A 468 -1.53 -3.72 14.66
CA GLY A 468 -1.82 -5.15 14.56
C GLY A 468 -3.31 -5.44 14.42
N ASP A 469 -3.68 -6.30 13.48
CA ASP A 469 -5.07 -6.73 13.27
C ASP A 469 -5.37 -7.92 14.21
N GLY A 470 -5.71 -7.67 15.48
CA GLY A 470 -6.06 -8.73 16.45
C GLY A 470 -6.54 -8.21 17.82
N PRO A 471 -7.20 -9.06 18.64
CA PRO A 471 -7.84 -8.69 19.92
C PRO A 471 -6.85 -8.32 21.04
N VAL A 472 -5.56 -8.17 20.74
CA VAL A 472 -4.54 -7.74 21.69
C VAL A 472 -3.66 -6.70 20.99
N ALA A 473 -4.11 -5.44 21.00
CA ALA A 473 -3.37 -4.30 20.51
C ALA A 473 -2.07 -4.11 21.33
N GLN A 474 -0.96 -4.66 20.84
CA GLN A 474 0.36 -4.30 21.30
C GLN A 474 0.95 -3.29 20.31
N TYR A 475 1.34 -2.12 20.81
CA TYR A 475 2.03 -1.06 20.07
C TYR A 475 3.40 -1.58 19.56
N VAL A 476 3.39 -2.26 18.41
CA VAL A 476 4.61 -2.71 17.73
C VAL A 476 4.54 -2.15 16.34
N TYR A 477 5.06 -0.93 16.14
CA TYR A 477 5.12 -0.29 14.81
C TYR A 477 6.00 -1.14 13.87
N PRO A 478 5.42 -1.90 12.91
CA PRO A 478 6.18 -2.73 12.00
C PRO A 478 6.84 -1.83 10.95
N PRO A 479 8.10 -2.03 10.56
CA PRO A 479 8.69 -1.22 9.49
C PRO A 479 7.98 -1.29 8.13
N SER A 480 7.03 -2.22 7.96
CA SER A 480 6.15 -2.36 6.81
C SER A 480 4.77 -1.72 7.00
N TYR A 481 4.56 -0.80 7.95
CA TYR A 481 3.29 -0.07 8.03
C TYR A 481 3.16 1.03 6.98
N TYR A 482 4.13 1.35 6.12
CA TYR A 482 3.93 2.43 5.13
C TYR A 482 4.31 2.05 3.69
N SER A 483 3.61 2.58 2.70
CA SER A 483 3.86 2.32 1.27
C SER A 483 4.44 3.56 0.63
N THR A 484 5.58 3.44 -0.05
CA THR A 484 6.19 4.55 -0.80
C THR A 484 5.66 4.65 -2.23
N VAL A 485 4.79 3.74 -2.65
CA VAL A 485 4.17 3.69 -3.98
C VAL A 485 2.66 3.48 -3.86
N PRO A 486 1.85 3.96 -4.82
CA PRO A 486 0.41 3.73 -4.81
C PRO A 486 0.03 2.23 -4.84
N GLY A 487 -0.94 1.84 -4.02
CA GLY A 487 -1.68 0.57 -4.06
C GLY A 487 -3.18 0.83 -4.21
N LYS A 488 -3.98 -0.18 -4.60
CA LYS A 488 -5.44 -0.01 -4.72
C LYS A 488 -6.14 -0.38 -3.40
N VAL A 489 -7.11 0.42 -3.00
CA VAL A 489 -8.01 0.13 -1.88
C VAL A 489 -8.95 -1.02 -2.22
N PHE A 490 -9.13 -1.98 -1.30
CA PHE A 490 -9.93 -3.18 -1.55
C PHE A 490 -11.42 -2.94 -1.44
N GLY A 491 -12.20 -3.66 -2.26
CA GLY A 491 -13.67 -3.62 -2.22
C GLY A 491 -14.29 -2.35 -2.81
N LEU A 492 -13.49 -1.38 -3.26
CA LEU A 492 -13.97 -0.14 -3.86
C LEU A 492 -13.90 -0.17 -5.39
N HIS A 493 -15.02 0.20 -6.00
CA HIS A 493 -15.23 0.39 -7.43
C HIS A 493 -16.37 1.40 -7.64
N ASP A 494 -16.46 1.95 -8.84
CA ASP A 494 -17.47 2.94 -9.25
C ASP A 494 -17.57 4.14 -8.29
N ILE A 495 -16.41 4.57 -7.74
CA ILE A 495 -16.32 5.70 -6.83
C ILE A 495 -16.40 7.02 -7.62
N THR A 496 -17.10 7.99 -7.05
CA THR A 496 -17.36 9.31 -7.64
C THR A 496 -16.75 10.46 -6.83
N GLN A 497 -16.50 10.25 -5.54
CA GLN A 497 -15.86 11.22 -4.66
C GLN A 497 -15.03 10.49 -3.59
N ILE A 498 -13.89 11.09 -3.21
CA ILE A 498 -13.08 10.67 -2.05
C ILE A 498 -12.79 11.87 -1.14
N VAL A 499 -12.72 11.63 0.16
CA VAL A 499 -12.27 12.57 1.21
C VAL A 499 -11.68 11.74 2.33
N ALA A 500 -10.43 11.99 2.76
CA ALA A 500 -9.86 11.55 4.04
C ALA A 500 -10.37 10.20 4.61
N GLY A 501 -10.13 9.07 3.93
CA GLY A 501 -10.55 7.74 4.39
C GLY A 501 -12.02 7.37 4.13
N TYR A 502 -12.74 8.19 3.35
CA TYR A 502 -14.12 7.99 2.92
C TYR A 502 -14.25 8.03 1.39
N ALA A 503 -15.20 7.26 0.87
CA ALA A 503 -15.55 7.22 -0.55
C ALA A 503 -17.07 7.23 -0.78
N LEU A 504 -17.52 7.97 -1.79
CA LEU A 504 -18.90 7.96 -2.29
C LEU A 504 -18.96 7.14 -3.57
N ARG A 505 -19.73 6.06 -3.54
CA ARG A 505 -19.98 5.23 -4.72
C ARG A 505 -21.14 5.80 -5.54
N SER A 506 -21.12 5.52 -6.85
CA SER A 506 -22.16 5.95 -7.81
C SER A 506 -23.56 5.42 -7.49
N ASP A 507 -23.68 4.39 -6.66
CA ASP A 507 -24.95 3.87 -6.13
C ASP A 507 -25.47 4.65 -4.92
N HIS A 508 -24.87 5.81 -4.61
CA HIS A 508 -25.22 6.70 -3.51
C HIS A 508 -24.95 6.14 -2.10
N THR A 509 -24.08 5.13 -1.99
CA THR A 509 -23.58 4.59 -0.72
C THR A 509 -22.24 5.20 -0.32
N VAL A 510 -22.00 5.27 0.99
CA VAL A 510 -20.74 5.79 1.56
C VAL A 510 -19.95 4.64 2.17
N TRP A 511 -18.64 4.67 1.94
CA TRP A 511 -17.68 3.70 2.44
C TRP A 511 -16.59 4.41 3.24
N SER A 512 -16.06 3.75 4.25
CA SER A 512 -15.03 4.25 5.17
C SER A 512 -13.98 3.16 5.45
N TRP A 513 -12.80 3.56 5.89
CA TRP A 513 -11.74 2.63 6.32
C TRP A 513 -10.74 3.31 7.27
N GLY A 514 -9.81 2.54 7.82
CA GLY A 514 -8.83 3.01 8.79
C GLY A 514 -9.31 2.90 10.24
N GLU A 515 -9.01 3.92 11.05
CA GLU A 515 -9.32 3.93 12.47
C GLU A 515 -10.82 3.99 12.78
N ASN A 516 -11.22 3.40 13.90
CA ASN A 516 -12.56 3.55 14.48
C ASN A 516 -12.56 4.34 15.80
N TYR A 517 -11.53 5.15 16.04
CA TYR A 517 -11.48 6.02 17.21
C TYR A 517 -12.67 6.99 17.18
N MET A 518 -13.37 7.11 18.31
CA MET A 518 -14.64 7.86 18.40
C MET A 518 -15.70 7.41 17.37
N TRP A 519 -15.64 6.15 16.91
CA TRP A 519 -16.57 5.53 15.97
C TRP A 519 -16.66 6.20 14.59
N SER A 520 -15.54 6.76 14.12
CA SER A 520 -15.38 7.44 12.84
C SER A 520 -15.77 6.61 11.61
N LEU A 521 -15.80 5.28 11.69
CA LEU A 521 -16.20 4.46 10.55
C LEU A 521 -17.69 4.58 10.21
N GLY A 522 -18.57 4.93 11.16
CA GLY A 522 -20.01 5.08 10.90
C GLY A 522 -20.73 3.77 10.52
N ASN A 523 -20.08 2.62 10.70
CA ASN A 523 -20.58 1.29 10.32
C ASN A 523 -21.35 0.58 11.45
N GLY A 524 -21.64 1.28 12.56
CA GLY A 524 -22.31 0.75 13.74
C GLY A 524 -21.39 0.01 14.73
N VAL A 525 -20.11 -0.20 14.41
CA VAL A 525 -19.14 -0.83 15.31
C VAL A 525 -18.74 0.15 16.41
N GLN A 526 -18.95 -0.24 17.67
CA GLN A 526 -18.63 0.58 18.85
C GLN A 526 -17.31 0.20 19.54
N ASP A 527 -16.56 -0.73 18.97
CA ASP A 527 -15.20 -1.04 19.40
C ASP A 527 -14.23 -0.01 18.80
N GLU A 528 -13.71 0.89 19.63
CA GLU A 528 -12.77 1.94 19.20
C GLU A 528 -11.41 1.39 18.79
N ASN A 529 -11.08 0.14 19.17
CA ASN A 529 -9.85 -0.53 18.75
C ASN A 529 -10.03 -1.28 17.42
N TYR A 530 -11.24 -1.33 16.87
CA TYR A 530 -11.47 -1.94 15.57
C TYR A 530 -10.80 -1.08 14.48
N LEU A 531 -10.00 -1.71 13.64
CA LEU A 531 -9.36 -1.08 12.49
C LEU A 531 -9.91 -1.72 11.22
N ALA A 532 -10.41 -0.90 10.31
CA ALA A 532 -10.90 -1.34 9.03
C ALA A 532 -9.76 -1.34 8.00
N SER A 533 -9.00 -2.44 7.94
CA SER A 533 -7.94 -2.67 6.94
C SER A 533 -8.46 -3.01 5.53
N THR A 534 -9.78 -2.97 5.35
CA THR A 534 -10.51 -2.99 4.08
C THR A 534 -11.73 -2.06 4.19
N ALA A 535 -12.22 -1.55 3.07
CA ALA A 535 -13.36 -0.63 3.09
C ALA A 535 -14.63 -1.28 3.65
N VAL A 536 -15.29 -0.57 4.57
CA VAL A 536 -16.58 -0.94 5.17
C VAL A 536 -17.65 0.07 4.80
N GLN A 537 -18.89 -0.37 4.66
CA GLN A 537 -19.99 0.52 4.33
C GLN A 537 -20.47 1.30 5.56
N VAL A 538 -20.67 2.61 5.43
CA VAL A 538 -21.35 3.44 6.43
C VAL A 538 -22.83 3.06 6.47
N THR A 539 -23.34 2.77 7.66
CA THR A 539 -24.68 2.19 7.81
C THR A 539 -25.79 3.23 7.73
N GLY A 540 -26.95 2.85 7.20
CA GLY A 540 -28.17 3.67 7.27
C GLY A 540 -28.22 4.89 6.33
N LEU A 541 -27.22 5.09 5.47
CA LEU A 541 -27.21 6.15 4.46
C LEU A 541 -27.52 5.62 3.06
N THR A 542 -28.39 6.34 2.37
CA THR A 542 -28.76 6.17 0.95
C THR A 542 -28.99 7.57 0.35
N ASP A 543 -29.07 7.66 -0.97
CA ASP A 543 -29.30 8.92 -1.70
C ASP A 543 -28.27 10.02 -1.38
N VAL A 544 -27.04 9.64 -1.03
CA VAL A 544 -25.94 10.58 -0.79
C VAL A 544 -25.42 11.14 -2.11
N VAL A 545 -25.18 12.45 -2.15
CA VAL A 545 -24.71 13.19 -3.33
C VAL A 545 -23.39 13.92 -3.10
N ALA A 546 -22.96 14.07 -1.84
CA ALA A 546 -21.62 14.54 -1.51
C ALA A 546 -21.20 14.04 -0.12
N ILE A 547 -19.89 13.91 0.08
CA ILE A 547 -19.27 13.59 1.37
C ILE A 547 -18.25 14.66 1.80
N ALA A 548 -18.04 14.79 3.11
CA ALA A 548 -16.99 15.59 3.73
C ALA A 548 -16.56 14.93 5.05
N GLY A 549 -15.39 15.27 5.60
CA GLY A 549 -14.90 14.63 6.83
C GLY A 549 -13.49 15.06 7.20
N SER A 550 -13.05 14.70 8.41
CA SER A 550 -11.67 14.83 8.89
C SER A 550 -11.35 13.77 9.94
N THR A 551 -10.37 14.05 10.83
CA THR A 551 -10.00 13.20 11.97
C THR A 551 -11.21 12.95 12.86
N GLY A 552 -11.68 11.70 12.91
CA GLY A 552 -12.68 11.27 13.88
C GLY A 552 -14.14 11.53 13.49
N ASP A 553 -14.44 12.34 12.47
CA ASP A 553 -15.81 12.72 12.10
C ASP A 553 -16.06 12.73 10.58
N GLY A 554 -17.23 12.23 10.17
CA GLY A 554 -17.65 12.12 8.78
C GLY A 554 -19.03 12.73 8.54
N TYR A 555 -19.24 13.25 7.33
CA TYR A 555 -20.43 13.97 6.92
C TYR A 555 -20.92 13.53 5.53
N ALA A 556 -22.23 13.49 5.36
CA ALA A 556 -22.88 13.17 4.09
C ALA A 556 -24.01 14.16 3.80
N LEU A 557 -24.06 14.66 2.56
CA LEU A 557 -25.18 15.42 2.02
C LEU A 557 -26.05 14.47 1.21
N LYS A 558 -27.35 14.42 1.55
CA LYS A 558 -28.34 13.67 0.79
C LYS A 558 -28.99 14.53 -0.28
N ASN A 559 -29.57 13.87 -1.30
CA ASN A 559 -30.28 14.52 -2.40
C ASN A 559 -31.51 15.34 -1.96
N ASP A 560 -32.06 15.06 -0.78
CA ASP A 560 -33.15 15.83 -0.16
C ASP A 560 -32.66 17.15 0.49
N GLY A 561 -31.35 17.43 0.47
CA GLY A 561 -30.72 18.61 1.04
C GLY A 561 -30.46 18.52 2.54
N THR A 562 -30.60 17.34 3.15
CA THR A 562 -30.24 17.09 4.56
C THR A 562 -28.77 16.70 4.72
N VAL A 563 -28.17 17.09 5.83
CA VAL A 563 -26.79 16.75 6.20
C VAL A 563 -26.80 15.77 7.36
N TRP A 564 -25.96 14.74 7.27
CA TRP A 564 -25.81 13.69 8.26
C TRP A 564 -24.37 13.62 8.72
N ALA A 565 -24.15 13.33 10.00
CA ALA A 565 -22.85 13.30 10.67
C ALA A 565 -22.67 12.02 11.48
N TRP A 566 -21.45 11.52 11.62
CA TRP A 566 -21.08 10.42 12.53
C TRP A 566 -19.65 10.62 13.05
N GLY A 567 -19.26 9.80 14.03
CA GLY A 567 -17.96 9.88 14.67
C GLY A 567 -17.97 10.76 15.93
N GLN A 568 -16.88 11.47 16.17
CA GLN A 568 -16.61 12.28 17.36
C GLN A 568 -17.68 13.36 17.61
N ASN A 569 -17.96 13.64 18.90
CA ASN A 569 -18.82 14.74 19.34
C ASN A 569 -18.36 15.33 20.69
N VAL A 570 -17.15 15.87 20.78
CA VAL A 570 -16.64 16.49 22.03
C VAL A 570 -16.90 18.00 22.10
N GLN A 571 -17.19 18.62 20.96
CA GLN A 571 -17.40 20.05 20.75
C GLN A 571 -18.68 20.34 19.94
N GLY A 572 -19.53 19.35 19.70
CA GLY A 572 -20.78 19.51 18.96
C GLY A 572 -20.66 19.23 17.45
N GLU A 573 -19.62 18.51 17.04
CA GLU A 573 -19.32 18.09 15.67
C GLU A 573 -20.49 17.37 14.98
N LEU A 574 -21.30 16.60 15.72
CA LEU A 574 -22.47 15.95 15.14
C LEU A 574 -23.61 16.93 14.82
N GLY A 575 -23.59 18.14 15.37
CA GLY A 575 -24.56 19.18 15.06
C GLY A 575 -26.01 18.85 15.44
N THR A 576 -26.24 17.98 16.42
CA THR A 576 -27.59 17.47 16.79
C THR A 576 -28.46 18.46 17.57
N GLY A 577 -27.92 19.63 17.90
CA GLY A 577 -28.52 20.62 18.79
C GLY A 577 -28.37 20.30 20.28
N VAL A 578 -27.80 19.15 20.63
CA VAL A 578 -27.53 18.76 22.02
C VAL A 578 -26.03 18.87 22.31
N ALA A 579 -25.67 19.70 23.30
CA ALA A 579 -24.28 19.86 23.72
C ALA A 579 -23.74 18.56 24.34
N PRO A 580 -22.52 18.13 23.97
CA PRO A 580 -21.85 17.06 24.68
C PRO A 580 -21.47 17.50 26.10
N ASP A 581 -21.47 16.56 27.05
CA ASP A 581 -21.01 16.83 28.42
C ASP A 581 -19.49 16.62 28.50
N PRO A 582 -18.68 17.70 28.56
CA PRO A 582 -17.22 17.57 28.50
C PRO A 582 -16.64 16.77 29.67
N ASN A 583 -17.34 16.67 30.80
CA ASN A 583 -16.91 15.86 31.95
C ASN A 583 -17.17 14.35 31.76
N LYS A 584 -18.00 13.98 30.77
CA LYS A 584 -18.34 12.59 30.45
C LYS A 584 -17.72 12.12 29.13
N CYS A 585 -17.16 13.04 28.36
CA CYS A 585 -16.48 12.74 27.09
C CYS A 585 -14.95 12.68 27.24
N SER A 586 -14.36 13.07 28.38
CA SER A 586 -12.94 12.92 28.68
C SER A 586 -12.61 11.54 29.28
N GLU A 587 -11.59 10.89 28.74
CA GLU A 587 -11.21 9.48 28.90
C GLU A 587 -10.57 9.15 30.26
N ASN A 588 -10.94 8.01 30.89
CA ASN A 588 -9.99 7.21 31.68
C ASN A 588 -10.43 5.82 32.16
N GLU A 589 -11.62 5.32 31.83
CA GLU A 589 -11.94 3.93 32.17
C GLU A 589 -12.57 3.26 30.94
N GLY A 590 -12.03 2.10 30.55
CA GLY A 590 -12.53 1.21 29.51
C GLY A 590 -13.91 0.62 29.82
N VAL A 591 -14.82 1.46 30.32
CA VAL A 591 -16.23 1.18 30.52
C VAL A 591 -16.97 1.93 29.44
N SER A 592 -17.32 1.18 28.40
CA SER A 592 -18.53 1.51 27.65
C SER A 592 -19.70 1.50 28.66
N PRO A 593 -20.58 2.51 28.70
CA PRO A 593 -20.71 3.58 27.70
C PRO A 593 -20.10 4.93 28.16
N LYS A 594 -19.42 5.62 27.22
CA LYS A 594 -19.22 7.08 27.27
C LYS A 594 -20.59 7.74 27.50
N GLY A 595 -20.64 8.85 28.25
CA GLY A 595 -21.91 9.53 28.57
C GLY A 595 -22.72 9.92 27.31
N PRO A 596 -24.00 10.29 27.46
CA PRO A 596 -24.87 10.56 26.32
C PRO A 596 -24.24 11.60 25.37
N ASN A 597 -24.18 11.26 24.07
CA ASN A 597 -23.81 12.11 22.93
C ASN A 597 -22.32 12.48 22.77
N CYS A 598 -21.34 11.69 23.22
CA CYS A 598 -19.91 12.00 22.98
C CYS A 598 -19.37 11.57 21.60
N ALA A 599 -20.06 10.65 20.93
CA ALA A 599 -19.76 10.19 19.58
C ALA A 599 -20.98 9.45 19.02
N SER A 600 -20.99 9.12 17.72
CA SER A 600 -22.02 8.28 17.11
C SER A 600 -21.44 7.30 16.09
N ALA A 601 -21.61 6.00 16.33
CA ALA A 601 -21.19 4.93 15.41
C ALA A 601 -22.14 4.77 14.21
N THR A 602 -23.29 5.45 14.23
CA THR A 602 -24.25 5.49 13.13
C THR A 602 -24.56 6.94 12.76
N PRO A 603 -24.77 7.26 11.47
CA PRO A 603 -25.11 8.62 11.05
C PRO A 603 -26.35 9.20 11.74
N VAL A 604 -26.24 10.46 12.18
CA VAL A 604 -27.30 11.28 12.77
C VAL A 604 -27.48 12.56 11.97
N GLN A 605 -28.70 13.08 11.87
CA GLN A 605 -28.96 14.29 11.10
C GLN A 605 -28.44 15.54 11.84
N VAL A 606 -27.75 16.41 11.10
CA VAL A 606 -27.36 17.75 11.58
C VAL A 606 -28.62 18.61 11.64
N ALA A 607 -28.89 19.19 12.81
CA ALA A 607 -30.09 19.98 13.07
C ALA A 607 -29.99 21.40 12.48
N GLY A 608 -31.13 21.92 12.02
CA GLY A 608 -31.26 23.32 11.60
C GLY A 608 -30.80 23.64 10.18
N LEU A 609 -30.30 22.66 9.42
CA LEU A 609 -29.96 22.80 8.01
C LEU A 609 -31.08 22.27 7.12
N ALA A 610 -31.46 23.04 6.10
CA ALA A 610 -32.41 22.60 5.08
C ALA A 610 -31.98 23.13 3.70
N HIS A 611 -32.20 22.34 2.65
CA HIS A 611 -31.85 22.74 1.26
C HIS A 611 -30.34 22.98 1.04
N VAL A 612 -29.49 22.18 1.70
CA VAL A 612 -28.05 22.22 1.48
C VAL A 612 -27.70 21.73 0.08
N THR A 613 -26.78 22.42 -0.59
CA THR A 613 -26.34 22.13 -1.97
C THR A 613 -24.86 21.77 -2.06
N LYS A 614 -24.06 22.17 -1.06
CA LYS A 614 -22.63 21.84 -0.91
C LYS A 614 -22.31 21.62 0.57
N ILE A 615 -21.35 20.74 0.82
CA ILE A 615 -20.81 20.52 2.16
C ILE A 615 -19.28 20.60 2.15
N GLY A 616 -18.72 21.02 3.27
CA GLY A 616 -17.31 20.89 3.61
C GLY A 616 -17.20 20.33 5.03
N ASN A 617 -15.97 20.27 5.57
CA ASN A 617 -15.79 19.85 6.96
C ASN A 617 -16.50 20.83 7.90
N ARG A 618 -17.58 20.38 8.55
CA ARG A 618 -18.41 21.18 9.46
C ARG A 618 -18.96 22.48 8.85
N LEU A 619 -19.12 22.49 7.53
CA LEU A 619 -19.58 23.62 6.75
C LEU A 619 -20.65 23.17 5.76
N ALA A 620 -21.63 24.03 5.51
CA ALA A 620 -22.66 23.80 4.51
C ALA A 620 -22.97 25.09 3.74
N VAL A 621 -23.36 24.93 2.48
CA VAL A 621 -23.92 26.00 1.65
C VAL A 621 -25.36 25.66 1.33
N GLU A 622 -26.30 26.51 1.75
CA GLU A 622 -27.72 26.38 1.39
C GLU A 622 -28.00 26.92 -0.02
N ALA A 623 -29.16 26.59 -0.58
CA ALA A 623 -29.53 26.96 -1.95
C ALA A 623 -29.56 28.47 -2.22
N ASP A 624 -29.68 29.31 -1.18
CA ASP A 624 -29.59 30.77 -1.28
C ASP A 624 -28.14 31.30 -1.24
N GLY A 625 -27.16 30.39 -1.14
CA GLY A 625 -25.73 30.68 -1.08
C GLY A 625 -25.25 31.17 0.28
N THR A 626 -26.07 31.05 1.33
CA THR A 626 -25.63 31.30 2.71
C THR A 626 -24.74 30.17 3.19
N VAL A 627 -23.75 30.51 4.02
CA VAL A 627 -22.82 29.53 4.62
C VAL A 627 -23.20 29.29 6.06
N TRP A 628 -23.16 28.03 6.48
CA TRP A 628 -23.47 27.58 7.83
C TRP A 628 -22.31 26.75 8.38
N GLN A 629 -22.07 26.87 9.70
CA GLN A 629 -21.03 26.14 10.41
C GLN A 629 -21.53 25.57 11.74
N TRP A 630 -20.93 24.48 12.21
CA TRP A 630 -21.21 23.86 13.51
C TRP A 630 -19.97 23.16 14.07
N GLY A 631 -20.06 22.66 15.31
CA GLY A 631 -18.92 22.10 16.02
C GLY A 631 -17.88 23.16 16.39
N GLY A 632 -16.86 22.76 17.17
CA GLY A 632 -15.89 23.71 17.73
C GLY A 632 -16.42 24.42 18.98
N VAL A 633 -15.91 25.61 19.26
CA VAL A 633 -16.25 26.34 20.49
C VAL A 633 -16.55 27.81 20.22
N ASP A 634 -17.55 28.36 20.89
CA ASP A 634 -17.85 29.79 20.77
C ASP A 634 -16.83 30.68 21.49
N ALA A 635 -17.04 32.01 21.45
CA ALA A 635 -16.15 32.99 22.10
C ALA A 635 -16.00 32.79 23.62
N ASN A 636 -16.87 32.01 24.27
CA ASN A 636 -16.80 31.64 25.68
C ASN A 636 -16.28 30.21 25.90
N TYR A 637 -15.65 29.62 24.88
CA TYR A 637 -15.15 28.24 24.86
C TYR A 637 -16.25 27.19 25.12
N GLN A 638 -17.50 27.47 24.74
CA GLN A 638 -18.59 26.51 24.87
C GLN A 638 -18.82 25.72 23.56
N PRO A 639 -19.11 24.41 23.62
CA PRO A 639 -19.42 23.60 22.44
C PRO A 639 -20.49 24.23 21.55
N MET A 640 -20.37 24.05 20.24
CA MET A 640 -21.31 24.57 19.24
C MET A 640 -22.15 23.45 18.59
N PRO A 641 -23.15 22.87 19.29
CA PRO A 641 -23.93 21.74 18.79
C PRO A 641 -24.99 22.11 17.75
N ASN A 642 -25.19 23.40 17.45
CA ASN A 642 -26.19 23.87 16.50
C ASN A 642 -25.49 24.49 15.29
N ALA A 643 -25.99 24.23 14.09
CA ALA A 643 -25.61 24.98 12.91
C ALA A 643 -25.96 26.47 13.07
N ARG A 644 -25.00 27.34 12.74
CA ARG A 644 -25.15 28.79 12.75
C ARG A 644 -24.71 29.36 11.41
N GLN A 645 -25.49 30.30 10.91
CA GLN A 645 -25.14 31.03 9.70
C GLN A 645 -23.90 31.89 9.94
N VAL A 646 -22.95 31.83 9.02
CA VAL A 646 -21.75 32.68 9.01
C VAL A 646 -22.15 34.07 8.51
N PRO A 647 -22.00 35.13 9.33
CA PRO A 647 -22.44 36.46 8.95
C PRO A 647 -21.73 37.00 7.70
N GLY A 648 -22.47 37.70 6.84
CA GLY A 648 -21.89 38.46 5.73
C GLY A 648 -21.49 37.65 4.50
N ILE A 649 -21.70 36.32 4.48
CA ILE A 649 -21.50 35.49 3.29
C ILE A 649 -22.85 35.13 2.68
N THR A 650 -23.07 35.59 1.44
CA THR A 650 -24.24 35.26 0.62
C THR A 650 -23.79 34.96 -0.80
N GLY A 651 -24.39 33.97 -1.45
CA GLY A 651 -24.01 33.54 -2.80
C GLY A 651 -22.73 32.69 -2.89
N ALA A 652 -22.23 32.09 -1.80
CA ALA A 652 -21.08 31.20 -1.88
C ALA A 652 -21.37 29.98 -2.79
N VAL A 653 -20.35 29.51 -3.51
CA VAL A 653 -20.47 28.37 -4.45
C VAL A 653 -19.70 27.12 -4.01
N ALA A 654 -18.75 27.28 -3.09
CA ALA A 654 -18.03 26.19 -2.45
C ALA A 654 -17.50 26.63 -1.08
N VAL A 655 -17.22 25.65 -0.23
CA VAL A 655 -16.60 25.85 1.08
C VAL A 655 -15.48 24.84 1.28
N ALA A 656 -14.44 25.24 1.99
CA ALA A 656 -13.37 24.36 2.43
C ALA A 656 -13.02 24.76 3.86
N GLY A 657 -12.75 23.79 4.72
CA GLY A 657 -12.38 24.07 6.09
C GLY A 657 -11.62 22.90 6.68
N ARG A 658 -10.87 23.18 7.73
CA ARG A 658 -10.26 22.13 8.54
C ARG A 658 -10.47 22.44 9.99
N ALA A 659 -11.23 21.60 10.68
CA ALA A 659 -11.38 21.72 12.12
C ALA A 659 -10.11 21.27 12.85
N SER A 660 -9.78 21.93 13.96
CA SER A 660 -8.80 21.40 14.92
C SER A 660 -9.55 20.76 16.09
N SER A 661 -8.94 19.78 16.76
CA SER A 661 -9.54 19.08 17.90
C SER A 661 -9.77 19.96 19.14
N PHE A 662 -9.26 21.20 19.16
CA PHE A 662 -9.29 22.06 20.35
C PHE A 662 -9.73 23.52 20.09
N THR A 663 -9.89 23.97 18.84
CA THR A 663 -10.31 25.33 18.46
C THR A 663 -11.01 25.37 17.10
N ASP A 664 -11.81 26.41 16.84
CA ASP A 664 -12.35 26.73 15.52
C ASP A 664 -11.19 26.83 14.52
N GLY A 665 -11.04 25.79 13.71
CA GLY A 665 -10.02 25.78 12.67
C GLY A 665 -10.35 26.78 11.56
N THR A 666 -9.49 26.87 10.54
CA THR A 666 -9.68 27.87 9.48
C THR A 666 -10.68 27.37 8.44
N ALA A 667 -11.57 28.26 8.02
CA ALA A 667 -12.60 28.00 7.02
C ALA A 667 -12.57 29.05 5.90
N TYR A 668 -13.00 28.62 4.72
CA TYR A 668 -12.98 29.41 3.49
C TYR A 668 -14.29 29.23 2.71
N ALA A 669 -14.73 30.29 2.05
CA ALA A 669 -15.82 30.27 1.10
C ALA A 669 -15.37 30.84 -0.25
N LEU A 670 -15.68 30.13 -1.32
CA LEU A 670 -15.49 30.58 -2.70
C LEU A 670 -16.73 31.36 -3.15
N MET A 671 -16.51 32.57 -3.63
CA MET A 671 -17.56 33.44 -4.16
C MET A 671 -17.69 33.27 -5.69
N PRO A 672 -18.85 33.59 -6.30
CA PRO A 672 -19.08 33.43 -7.74
C PRO A 672 -18.17 34.29 -8.62
N ASP A 673 -17.63 35.38 -8.07
CA ASP A 673 -16.68 36.26 -8.74
C ASP A 673 -15.23 35.75 -8.71
N GLY A 674 -15.01 34.55 -8.14
CA GLY A 674 -13.71 33.92 -7.99
C GLY A 674 -12.84 34.53 -6.87
N THR A 675 -13.43 35.32 -5.96
CA THR A 675 -12.77 35.77 -4.72
C THR A 675 -13.01 34.78 -3.57
N VAL A 676 -12.18 34.87 -2.53
CA VAL A 676 -12.23 33.97 -1.37
C VAL A 676 -12.47 34.76 -0.09
N ARG A 677 -13.41 34.28 0.74
CA ARG A 677 -13.59 34.73 2.13
C ARG A 677 -13.00 33.70 3.07
N ALA A 678 -12.34 34.16 4.14
CA ALA A 678 -11.69 33.32 5.14
C ALA A 678 -12.08 33.76 6.55
N TRP A 679 -12.20 32.81 7.49
CA TRP A 679 -12.44 33.07 8.91
C TRP A 679 -11.88 31.91 9.76
N GLY A 680 -11.84 32.07 11.07
CA GLY A 680 -11.29 31.12 12.02
C GLY A 680 -9.87 31.48 12.49
N MET A 681 -9.07 30.46 12.76
CA MET A 681 -7.71 30.62 13.29
C MET A 681 -6.79 31.42 12.35
N ASN A 682 -5.92 32.27 12.92
CA ASN A 682 -4.93 33.06 12.17
C ASN A 682 -3.55 33.13 12.88
N SER A 683 -3.17 32.05 13.57
CA SER A 683 -1.92 31.97 14.33
C SER A 683 -0.69 31.93 13.43
N ASN A 684 -0.83 31.47 12.18
CA ASN A 684 0.22 31.28 11.19
C ASN A 684 -0.11 31.97 9.85
N GLY A 685 -1.06 32.90 9.82
CA GLY A 685 -1.48 33.58 8.58
C GLY A 685 -2.44 32.77 7.71
N GLU A 686 -3.15 31.80 8.29
CA GLU A 686 -4.10 30.93 7.61
C GLU A 686 -5.22 31.71 6.90
N LEU A 687 -5.51 32.94 7.30
CA LEU A 687 -6.50 33.77 6.60
C LEU A 687 -6.00 34.35 5.26
N GLY A 688 -4.69 34.33 5.00
CA GLY A 688 -4.12 34.81 3.73
C GLY A 688 -4.36 36.31 3.45
N ASN A 689 -4.73 37.10 4.45
CA ASN A 689 -5.08 38.52 4.31
C ASN A 689 -3.92 39.48 4.67
N GLY A 690 -2.70 38.95 4.81
CA GLY A 690 -1.51 39.72 5.23
C GLY A 690 -1.43 39.95 6.74
N THR A 691 -2.31 39.35 7.54
CA THR A 691 -2.31 39.47 9.00
C THR A 691 -1.96 38.15 9.66
N GLN A 692 -1.41 38.22 10.87
CA GLN A 692 -1.18 37.10 11.78
C GLN A 692 -1.44 37.59 13.20
N CYS A 693 -1.94 36.74 14.09
CA CYS A 693 -2.03 37.06 15.51
C CYS A 693 -0.64 37.45 16.07
N GLN A 694 -0.39 38.73 16.35
CA GLN A 694 0.80 39.19 17.06
C GLN A 694 0.47 39.54 18.52
N GLY A 695 1.00 38.77 19.48
CA GLY A 695 1.14 39.22 20.87
C GLY A 695 0.00 38.92 21.86
N GLY A 696 -0.98 38.08 21.53
CA GLY A 696 -1.98 37.57 22.48
C GLY A 696 -2.00 36.04 22.46
N SER A 697 -1.60 35.41 23.57
CA SER A 697 -1.82 33.98 23.80
C SER A 697 -2.95 33.84 24.81
N PRO A 698 -4.07 33.16 24.47
CA PRO A 698 -4.34 32.47 23.20
C PRO A 698 -4.75 33.41 22.05
N CYS A 699 -4.43 33.05 20.80
CA CYS A 699 -4.92 33.73 19.59
C CYS A 699 -6.44 33.51 19.48
N THR A 700 -7.18 34.59 19.29
CA THR A 700 -8.65 34.52 19.15
C THR A 700 -9.02 34.31 17.68
N PRO A 701 -9.88 33.31 17.36
CA PRO A 701 -10.36 33.11 15.99
C PRO A 701 -11.09 34.34 15.46
N VAL A 702 -10.89 34.66 14.19
CA VAL A 702 -11.62 35.72 13.48
C VAL A 702 -12.97 35.16 13.07
N THR A 703 -14.06 35.65 13.67
CA THR A 703 -15.43 35.15 13.37
C THR A 703 -16.09 35.88 12.20
N ASP A 704 -15.66 37.12 11.92
CA ASP A 704 -16.17 37.90 10.80
C ASP A 704 -15.34 37.62 9.54
N PRO A 705 -15.94 37.12 8.45
CA PRO A 705 -15.18 36.74 7.26
C PRO A 705 -14.38 37.88 6.64
N VAL A 706 -13.09 37.64 6.46
CA VAL A 706 -12.16 38.55 5.77
C VAL A 706 -11.93 38.11 4.34
N THR A 707 -11.46 39.02 3.48
CA THR A 707 -11.09 38.66 2.11
C THR A 707 -9.63 38.20 2.06
N VAL A 708 -9.37 37.07 1.40
CA VAL A 708 -8.00 36.63 1.09
C VAL A 708 -7.36 37.64 0.15
N SER A 709 -6.16 38.11 0.48
CA SER A 709 -5.54 39.25 -0.20
C SER A 709 -5.35 38.98 -1.69
N TRP A 710 -5.85 39.91 -2.53
CA TRP A 710 -5.62 40.05 -3.99
C TRP A 710 -5.90 38.82 -4.89
N LEU A 711 -6.30 37.69 -4.33
CA LEU A 711 -6.57 36.45 -5.06
C LEU A 711 -7.93 36.51 -5.76
N THR A 712 -7.92 36.26 -7.07
CA THR A 712 -9.11 36.29 -7.95
C THR A 712 -9.06 35.16 -8.97
N GLY A 713 -10.21 34.85 -9.59
CA GLY A 713 -10.31 33.80 -10.60
C GLY A 713 -10.14 32.39 -10.03
N VAL A 714 -10.41 32.20 -8.74
CA VAL A 714 -10.37 30.91 -8.05
C VAL A 714 -11.54 30.03 -8.49
N THR A 715 -11.28 28.74 -8.69
CA THR A 715 -12.26 27.73 -9.12
C THR A 715 -12.40 26.57 -8.12
N ALA A 716 -11.40 26.34 -7.26
CA ALA A 716 -11.48 25.35 -6.18
C ALA A 716 -10.65 25.79 -4.97
N LEU A 717 -11.04 25.29 -3.79
CA LEU A 717 -10.42 25.57 -2.50
C LEU A 717 -10.13 24.28 -1.75
N ALA A 718 -9.05 24.27 -0.97
CA ALA A 718 -8.78 23.23 0.01
C ALA A 718 -8.12 23.83 1.26
N ALA A 719 -8.26 23.14 2.40
CA ALA A 719 -7.73 23.57 3.69
C ALA A 719 -6.80 22.49 4.25
N GLY A 720 -5.53 22.83 4.47
CA GLY A 720 -4.57 22.02 5.23
C GLY A 720 -4.61 22.35 6.73
N ASN A 721 -3.72 21.73 7.51
CA ASN A 721 -3.69 21.85 8.97
C ASN A 721 -3.62 23.28 9.48
N SER A 722 -2.79 24.09 8.83
CA SER A 722 -2.62 25.51 9.13
C SER A 722 -2.26 26.26 7.85
N SER A 723 -2.85 25.85 6.73
CA SER A 723 -2.53 26.38 5.40
C SER A 723 -3.80 26.40 4.53
N GLY A 724 -3.92 27.38 3.65
CA GLY A 724 -5.01 27.45 2.66
C GLY A 724 -4.47 27.21 1.26
N TYR A 725 -5.26 26.56 0.41
CA TYR A 725 -4.91 26.26 -0.97
C TYR A 725 -6.03 26.70 -1.92
N ALA A 726 -5.64 27.19 -3.10
CA ALA A 726 -6.58 27.61 -4.14
C ALA A 726 -6.09 27.21 -5.53
N LEU A 727 -7.03 26.71 -6.34
CA LEU A 727 -6.84 26.52 -7.77
C LEU A 727 -7.46 27.69 -8.51
N LYS A 728 -6.72 28.29 -9.44
CA LYS A 728 -7.23 29.32 -10.34
C LYS A 728 -7.65 28.73 -11.69
N SER A 729 -8.54 29.44 -12.36
CA SER A 729 -9.01 29.16 -13.73
C SER A 729 -7.91 29.12 -14.80
N ASP A 730 -6.75 29.72 -14.53
CA ASP A 730 -5.56 29.65 -15.39
C ASP A 730 -4.73 28.36 -15.18
N GLY A 731 -5.18 27.45 -14.31
CA GLY A 731 -4.51 26.19 -14.00
C GLY A 731 -3.33 26.33 -13.03
N THR A 732 -3.18 27.48 -12.36
CA THR A 732 -2.16 27.70 -11.32
C THR A 732 -2.71 27.40 -9.93
N MET A 733 -1.85 26.85 -9.07
CA MET A 733 -2.17 26.58 -7.67
C MET A 733 -1.45 27.56 -6.74
N TRP A 734 -2.16 28.02 -5.71
CA TRP A 734 -1.68 29.01 -4.75
C TRP A 734 -1.88 28.49 -3.32
N THR A 735 -0.98 28.90 -2.42
CA THR A 735 -0.98 28.47 -1.01
C THR A 735 -0.61 29.61 -0.07
N TRP A 736 -1.03 29.54 1.19
CA TRP A 736 -0.66 30.47 2.27
C TRP A 736 -0.79 29.80 3.64
N GLY A 737 -0.39 30.51 4.70
CA GLY A 737 -0.35 30.01 6.07
C GLY A 737 1.00 29.42 6.43
N SER A 738 0.99 28.40 7.30
CA SER A 738 2.17 27.67 7.74
C SER A 738 2.77 26.83 6.62
N GLY A 739 4.08 26.87 6.48
CA GLY A 739 4.90 25.99 5.64
C GLY A 739 5.68 24.96 6.43
N HIS A 740 5.28 24.68 7.67
CA HIS A 740 5.88 23.58 8.44
C HIS A 740 5.83 22.27 7.65
N ASN A 741 6.92 21.49 7.69
CA ASN A 741 7.12 20.29 6.89
C ASN A 741 7.02 20.51 5.37
N GLY A 742 7.25 21.75 4.89
CA GLY A 742 7.23 22.08 3.47
C GLY A 742 5.85 22.17 2.83
N ALA A 743 4.79 22.36 3.60
CA ALA A 743 3.41 22.40 3.11
C ALA A 743 3.16 23.47 2.02
N LEU A 744 3.96 24.54 1.96
CA LEU A 744 3.81 25.58 0.94
C LEU A 744 4.41 25.20 -0.44
N GLY A 745 5.13 24.08 -0.57
CA GLY A 745 5.66 23.66 -1.86
C GLY A 745 6.74 24.58 -2.45
N ASP A 746 7.29 25.50 -1.65
CA ASP A 746 8.28 26.52 -2.04
C ASP A 746 9.73 26.02 -1.96
N GLY A 747 9.92 24.73 -1.68
CA GLY A 747 11.22 24.10 -1.48
C GLY A 747 11.85 24.34 -0.11
N GLN A 748 11.19 25.07 0.79
CA GLN A 748 11.64 25.31 2.16
C GLN A 748 10.89 24.42 3.15
N GLN A 749 11.57 23.96 4.21
CA GLN A 749 10.96 23.09 5.23
C GLN A 749 10.12 23.87 6.26
N PHE A 750 10.52 25.11 6.57
CA PHE A 750 9.93 25.92 7.63
C PHE A 750 9.78 27.37 7.17
N THR A 751 8.70 27.64 6.43
CA THR A 751 8.30 29.00 6.04
C THR A 751 6.90 29.32 6.53
N THR A 752 6.49 30.58 6.42
CA THR A 752 5.12 31.01 6.67
C THR A 752 4.82 32.11 5.67
N SER A 753 3.65 32.06 5.04
CA SER A 753 3.19 33.11 4.13
C SER A 753 1.87 33.67 4.58
N LEU A 754 1.84 34.98 4.89
CA LEU A 754 0.63 35.65 5.34
C LEU A 754 -0.32 36.03 4.19
N VAL A 755 0.13 35.85 2.96
CA VAL A 755 -0.62 36.11 1.73
C VAL A 755 -0.47 34.91 0.80
N PRO A 756 -1.36 34.74 -0.19
CA PRO A 756 -1.19 33.68 -1.18
C PRO A 756 0.18 33.76 -1.87
N VAL A 757 0.76 32.62 -2.20
CA VAL A 757 1.95 32.50 -3.04
C VAL A 757 1.72 31.38 -4.03
N GLN A 758 2.18 31.55 -5.27
CA GLN A 758 2.03 30.53 -6.29
C GLN A 758 2.98 29.37 -6.01
N ILE A 759 2.48 28.14 -6.09
CA ILE A 759 3.33 26.95 -6.03
C ILE A 759 4.04 26.80 -7.39
N ALA A 760 5.36 26.93 -7.38
CA ALA A 760 6.17 26.82 -8.58
C ALA A 760 6.27 25.37 -9.07
N GLY A 761 6.45 25.17 -10.38
CA GLY A 761 6.63 23.85 -10.97
C GLY A 761 5.33 23.06 -11.22
N LEU A 762 4.17 23.63 -10.90
CA LEU A 762 2.85 23.10 -11.26
C LEU A 762 2.18 23.99 -12.31
N ALA A 763 1.71 23.39 -13.39
CA ALA A 763 0.91 24.03 -14.43
C ALA A 763 -0.17 23.06 -14.90
N GLY A 764 -1.29 23.58 -15.42
CA GLY A 764 -2.39 22.74 -15.87
C GLY A 764 -3.02 21.92 -14.74
N VAL A 765 -3.05 22.47 -13.53
CA VAL A 765 -3.70 21.84 -12.38
C VAL A 765 -5.21 21.76 -12.65
N THR A 766 -5.78 20.59 -12.43
CA THR A 766 -7.21 20.28 -12.69
C THR A 766 -7.99 19.94 -11.42
N ALA A 767 -7.30 19.45 -10.39
CA ALA A 767 -7.87 19.25 -9.06
C ALA A 767 -6.80 19.51 -7.99
N ILE A 768 -7.26 19.87 -6.79
CA ILE A 768 -6.42 20.06 -5.59
C ILE A 768 -7.01 19.27 -4.43
N GLY A 769 -6.15 18.77 -3.56
CA GLY A 769 -6.56 18.15 -2.30
C GLY A 769 -6.28 19.06 -1.12
N ASP A 770 -6.72 18.62 0.05
CA ASP A 770 -6.20 19.11 1.32
C ASP A 770 -4.71 18.78 1.42
N GLY A 771 -3.91 19.74 1.90
CA GLY A 771 -2.47 19.54 2.06
C GLY A 771 -1.66 19.62 0.77
N GLY A 772 -0.44 19.08 0.82
CA GLY A 772 0.54 19.20 -0.25
C GLY A 772 0.30 18.24 -1.42
N ILE A 773 -0.89 18.26 -2.03
CA ILE A 773 -1.27 17.36 -3.14
C ILE A 773 -2.10 18.06 -4.23
N ALA A 774 -1.86 17.73 -5.49
CA ALA A 774 -2.60 18.23 -6.64
C ALA A 774 -2.67 17.22 -7.79
N VAL A 775 -3.64 17.39 -8.68
CA VAL A 775 -3.74 16.68 -9.96
C VAL A 775 -3.48 17.65 -11.10
N ALA A 776 -2.53 17.34 -11.98
CA ALA A 776 -2.17 18.19 -13.11
C ALA A 776 -2.00 17.42 -14.42
N SER A 777 -2.25 18.07 -15.55
CA SER A 777 -1.86 17.54 -16.86
C SER A 777 -0.33 17.47 -16.94
N SER A 778 0.21 16.29 -17.28
CA SER A 778 1.65 16.02 -17.44
C SER A 778 2.35 16.97 -18.40
#